data_AF-A0A9D1WRM3-F1
#
_entry.id   AF-A0A9D1WRM3-F1
#
_cell.length_a   1.000
_cell.length_b   1.000
_cell.length_c   1.000
_cell.angle_alpha   90.00
_cell.angle_beta   90.00
_cell.angle_gamma   90.00
#
_symmetry.space_group_name_H-M   'P 1'
#
loop_
_entity.id
_entity.type
_entity.pdbx_description
1 polymer ?
#
loop_
_entity_poly.entity_id
_entity_poly.type
_entity_poly.pdbx_seq_one_letter_code
_entity_poly.pdbx_strand_id
1 'polypeptide(L)'
;LARAYNNLAAPGDDALFQKAIALLEPHADYFQGDHCWNFRMAYAYYYLDQEGPALHYFEQALKARPGDQDTQELIDDCRNRLALPRFEKPFRQRVQEAWAAFAQIEGELRAIMDADETRQRGEEIIAKCQGALQPALSNAAFEVGFNGEKYELILSPDHMRSNLFPLVYFRDQAPKPVLKHWNIWVGRQPSPAGFALHAGEDEVQPEEVQVWAEQEEDGRLSLAVYCEKLLPLQREDMDRAWWLLSMLTSQVLGEVNFIAHVGAFDLLAAPKKGPAALPAVSLAELPQTLQELGLPFYRDGADYLEHSYLAYELEPNKDPDADWRMDVFTGSTRLPALINDYMSAESGTMDGYHRDGIAAGFFAYPLQGFTGEDRAKKLLDFRDALQAAVTEKAGEEAVIFLGGATGLYNGYLDFIAWDLLPVLQAARSFFEENGLPWAQFHAFRRNVGGVDLVEGEEEDPPVDPQTGSLLSQEDIDAMEAMTDDTSGYYYKMFAYLMEFIEKGVREGRFTHRQARRDLQIALWYAYACENVNEYEYYYRAAQWMPASEQNAAGCGTWYYRYAVALIYCGRLEEAKEAIERGVQEEPGYPWGWLQAGKLRAHFGDRAGALEAVKQGLRLVPGDYEFLTLRKEIQAGATLEQMEYHWINPDADRQLQSGLAEDADAKQRVISCITTDGEGLARFTALFQPDPAEYTKDAPYCSFPYAVQGQQMELVFQMNQAGLSKLRYDWLKTQKERLDSGRWLSIPLPPGKAGTLETVLFGLDYRVCLHYRAGEQEYQLWLGEDGEPDPATLIALSQGEPVLPQETYSGEEMQALEDHIASYFGPTDNVFHELVSPDIHVDIFRIDPTPDRDYYTLVTMGMGAHRMAVPEELAEDHLERAELAIALPPDWKLDEESMQDERWYWPIRLLKVLARLPIANDTWLGWGHTMEKQSPFAEDTQLCGAILVAPQQVEEGGECCTLPGGDLVNFYQVIPLYQDEMAFKQAHSAEELLDRMEEISFVVDPHRPDALEGDVDRESDGGWVLDNAQWHLESIREKHLPLEELAAYNHMAIYLRWCLEENLMSLEFLERCWGTVEECKADPASTDLRPFIRDELGGQLFSALLDEEGEAFARQYYNPARLDEEAPSYLGDIDRCALDYFGSSRYHAAEFQDEAYLFVPFDERYYQAMAQVLRSRWDRWQERQAEQPPKP
;
A
#
# COMPACT_ATOMS: atom_id res chain seq x y z
N LEU A 1 38.90 -31.61 2.24
CA LEU A 1 39.34 -31.73 3.64
C LEU A 1 38.20 -31.39 4.61
N ALA A 2 37.54 -30.23 4.49
CA ALA A 2 36.39 -29.86 5.32
C ALA A 2 35.29 -30.94 5.42
N ARG A 3 34.89 -31.58 4.30
CA ARG A 3 33.96 -32.74 4.33
C ARG A 3 34.41 -33.87 5.26
N ALA A 4 35.71 -34.14 5.34
CA ALA A 4 36.23 -35.18 6.22
C ALA A 4 36.16 -34.76 7.69
N TYR A 5 36.35 -33.47 8.00
CA TYR A 5 36.13 -32.93 9.34
C TYR A 5 34.66 -33.02 9.74
N ASN A 6 33.73 -32.52 8.92
CA ASN A 6 32.28 -32.61 9.18
C ASN A 6 31.81 -34.05 9.42
N ASN A 7 32.30 -35.01 8.62
CA ASN A 7 31.88 -36.41 8.72
C ASN A 7 32.55 -37.17 9.87
N LEU A 8 33.69 -36.69 10.38
CA LEU A 8 34.39 -37.32 11.50
C LEU A 8 33.83 -36.82 12.84
N ALA A 9 33.34 -35.59 12.87
CA ALA A 9 32.78 -34.96 14.04
C ALA A 9 31.47 -35.63 14.49
N ALA A 10 31.32 -35.82 15.79
CA ALA A 10 30.04 -36.07 16.44
C ALA A 10 29.45 -34.74 16.97
N PRO A 11 28.15 -34.69 17.29
CA PRO A 11 27.59 -33.57 18.06
C PRO A 11 28.44 -33.30 19.32
N GLY A 12 28.80 -32.04 19.55
CA GLY A 12 29.70 -31.59 20.61
C GLY A 12 31.21 -31.58 20.26
N ASP A 13 31.62 -32.03 19.07
CA ASP A 13 33.01 -31.93 18.59
C ASP A 13 33.31 -30.57 17.91
N ASP A 14 33.05 -29.46 18.60
CA ASP A 14 33.09 -28.09 18.06
C ASP A 14 34.39 -27.76 17.30
N ALA A 15 35.53 -28.23 17.81
CA ALA A 15 36.84 -27.98 17.20
C ALA A 15 36.95 -28.52 15.77
N LEU A 16 36.27 -29.64 15.45
CA LEU A 16 36.28 -30.22 14.10
C LEU A 16 35.38 -29.43 13.15
N PHE A 17 34.21 -28.98 13.60
CA PHE A 17 33.30 -28.13 12.82
C PHE A 17 33.91 -26.74 12.56
N GLN A 18 34.50 -26.11 13.58
CA GLN A 18 35.25 -24.86 13.43
C GLN A 18 36.41 -25.02 12.44
N LYS A 19 37.11 -26.16 12.47
CA LYS A 19 38.18 -26.45 11.51
C LYS A 19 37.65 -26.58 10.08
N ALA A 20 36.45 -27.11 9.90
CA ALA A 20 35.81 -27.19 8.59
C ALA A 20 35.47 -25.79 8.05
N ILE A 21 34.89 -24.92 8.87
CA ILE A 21 34.59 -23.51 8.51
C ILE A 21 35.87 -22.77 8.13
N ALA A 22 36.89 -22.79 8.99
CA ALA A 22 38.16 -22.11 8.75
C ALA A 22 38.91 -22.60 7.48
N LEU A 23 38.61 -23.80 6.99
CA LEU A 23 39.14 -24.33 5.73
C LEU A 23 38.33 -23.90 4.50
N LEU A 24 37.05 -23.55 4.68
CA LEU A 24 36.12 -23.20 3.60
C LEU A 24 36.01 -21.70 3.39
N GLU A 25 36.04 -20.92 4.48
CA GLU A 25 35.82 -19.48 4.52
C GLU A 25 36.78 -18.67 3.62
N PRO A 26 38.11 -18.92 3.57
CA PRO A 26 39.02 -18.19 2.67
C PRO A 26 38.77 -18.44 1.18
N HIS A 27 37.87 -19.37 0.85
CA HIS A 27 37.53 -19.76 -0.51
C HIS A 27 36.09 -19.39 -0.89
N ALA A 28 35.40 -18.56 -0.09
CA ALA A 28 34.03 -18.15 -0.34
C ALA A 28 33.82 -17.61 -1.77
N ASP A 29 34.64 -16.66 -2.21
CA ASP A 29 34.56 -16.07 -3.56
C ASP A 29 34.72 -17.11 -4.67
N TYR A 30 35.61 -18.10 -4.46
CA TYR A 30 35.86 -19.16 -5.45
C TYR A 30 34.68 -20.12 -5.58
N PHE A 31 33.94 -20.36 -4.48
CA PHE A 31 32.83 -21.31 -4.41
C PHE A 31 31.46 -20.63 -4.39
N GLN A 32 31.37 -19.37 -4.81
CA GLN A 32 30.11 -18.65 -4.86
C GLN A 32 29.06 -19.43 -5.69
N GLY A 33 27.91 -19.72 -5.07
CA GLY A 33 26.83 -20.50 -5.69
C GLY A 33 27.05 -22.02 -5.73
N ASP A 34 28.12 -22.56 -5.15
CA ASP A 34 28.34 -24.01 -5.08
C ASP A 34 27.52 -24.64 -3.94
N HIS A 35 26.57 -25.51 -4.31
CA HIS A 35 25.73 -26.25 -3.35
C HIS A 35 26.57 -27.00 -2.29
N CYS A 36 27.64 -27.69 -2.71
CA CYS A 36 28.40 -28.54 -1.80
C CYS A 36 29.28 -27.75 -0.83
N TRP A 37 29.68 -26.53 -1.19
CA TRP A 37 30.37 -25.60 -0.31
C TRP A 37 29.39 -25.00 0.68
N ASN A 38 28.27 -24.45 0.21
CA ASN A 38 27.20 -23.89 1.04
C ASN A 38 26.68 -24.92 2.05
N PHE A 39 26.33 -26.12 1.60
CA PHE A 39 25.85 -27.19 2.49
C PHE A 39 26.87 -27.55 3.57
N ARG A 40 28.18 -27.50 3.27
CA ARG A 40 29.22 -27.85 4.27
C ARG A 40 29.48 -26.73 5.27
N MET A 41 29.36 -25.48 4.84
CA MET A 41 29.35 -24.32 5.74
C MET A 41 28.15 -24.43 6.68
N ALA A 42 26.96 -24.59 6.11
CA ALA A 42 25.70 -24.71 6.84
C ALA A 42 25.72 -25.86 7.85
N TYR A 43 26.13 -27.05 7.42
CA TYR A 43 26.26 -28.22 8.27
C TYR A 43 27.22 -27.99 9.44
N ALA A 44 28.34 -27.28 9.21
CA ALA A 44 29.26 -26.99 10.31
C ALA A 44 28.66 -25.99 11.32
N TYR A 45 27.98 -24.94 10.86
CA TYR A 45 27.29 -24.00 11.75
C TYR A 45 26.12 -24.64 12.50
N TYR A 46 25.37 -25.52 11.85
CA TYR A 46 24.23 -26.24 12.45
C TYR A 46 24.65 -27.04 13.69
N TYR A 47 25.75 -27.80 13.60
CA TYR A 47 26.26 -28.57 14.74
C TYR A 47 27.07 -27.74 15.75
N LEU A 48 27.24 -26.44 15.51
CA LEU A 48 27.84 -25.49 16.46
C LEU A 48 26.78 -24.67 17.21
N ASP A 49 25.50 -25.09 17.16
CA ASP A 49 24.35 -24.34 17.67
C ASP A 49 24.31 -22.88 17.13
N GLN A 50 24.67 -22.70 15.85
CA GLN A 50 24.67 -21.42 15.15
C GLN A 50 23.68 -21.45 13.99
N GLU A 51 22.40 -21.64 14.31
CA GLU A 51 21.34 -21.85 13.32
C GLU A 51 21.08 -20.65 12.41
N GLY A 52 21.38 -19.42 12.85
CA GLY A 52 21.21 -18.22 12.01
C GLY A 52 22.13 -18.26 10.78
N PRO A 53 23.47 -18.33 10.98
CA PRO A 53 24.40 -18.58 9.90
C PRO A 53 24.15 -19.88 9.14
N ALA A 54 23.74 -20.95 9.83
CA ALA A 54 23.44 -22.23 9.17
C ALA A 54 22.28 -22.11 8.19
N LEU A 55 21.18 -21.46 8.60
CA LEU A 55 20.00 -21.21 7.78
C LEU A 55 20.38 -20.47 6.50
N HIS A 56 21.14 -19.38 6.61
CA HIS A 56 21.63 -18.63 5.45
C HIS A 56 22.35 -19.53 4.45
N TYR A 57 23.30 -20.34 4.90
CA TYR A 57 24.05 -21.22 4.00
C TYR A 57 23.22 -22.40 3.48
N PHE A 58 22.26 -22.94 4.25
CA PHE A 58 21.36 -23.98 3.75
C PHE A 58 20.42 -23.44 2.67
N GLU A 59 19.86 -22.24 2.84
CA GLU A 59 19.03 -21.58 1.82
C GLU A 59 19.84 -21.37 0.53
N GLN A 60 21.10 -20.93 0.63
CA GLN A 60 22.00 -20.82 -0.53
C GLN A 60 22.36 -22.18 -1.14
N ALA A 61 22.47 -23.24 -0.32
CA ALA A 61 22.69 -24.60 -0.82
C ALA A 61 21.47 -25.12 -1.57
N LEU A 62 20.27 -24.89 -1.06
CA LEU A 62 19.01 -25.27 -1.69
C LEU A 62 18.79 -24.48 -2.98
N LYS A 63 19.10 -23.18 -3.01
CA LYS A 63 19.06 -22.38 -4.24
C LYS A 63 19.98 -22.93 -5.32
N ALA A 64 21.17 -23.42 -4.94
CA ALA A 64 22.12 -24.04 -5.86
C ALA A 64 21.71 -25.47 -6.30
N ARG A 65 20.83 -26.15 -5.56
CA ARG A 65 20.21 -27.43 -5.94
C ARG A 65 18.75 -27.49 -5.46
N PRO A 66 17.81 -26.91 -6.22
CA PRO A 66 16.40 -26.91 -5.82
C PRO A 66 15.85 -28.33 -5.71
N GLY A 67 15.04 -28.58 -4.68
CA GLY A 67 14.41 -29.88 -4.42
C GLY A 67 15.26 -30.89 -3.63
N ASP A 68 16.38 -30.46 -3.03
CA ASP A 68 17.17 -31.26 -2.09
C ASP A 68 16.42 -31.38 -0.74
N GLN A 69 15.68 -32.48 -0.57
CA GLN A 69 14.82 -32.71 0.62
C GLN A 69 15.61 -32.67 1.94
N ASP A 70 16.80 -33.26 1.97
CA ASP A 70 17.65 -33.27 3.17
C ASP A 70 18.04 -31.84 3.57
N THR A 71 18.27 -30.95 2.58
CA THR A 71 18.58 -29.54 2.83
C THR A 71 17.36 -28.78 3.35
N GLN A 72 16.17 -29.05 2.80
CA GLN A 72 14.93 -28.42 3.25
C GLN A 72 14.59 -28.80 4.70
N GLU A 73 14.70 -30.08 5.06
CA GLU A 73 14.45 -30.53 6.45
C GLU A 73 15.38 -29.83 7.46
N LEU A 74 16.63 -29.55 7.06
CA LEU A 74 17.58 -28.80 7.90
C LEU A 74 17.24 -27.31 8.01
N ILE A 75 16.68 -26.71 6.96
CA ILE A 75 16.17 -25.32 6.98
C ILE A 75 15.00 -25.20 7.96
N ASP A 76 14.04 -26.12 7.89
CA ASP A 76 12.85 -26.13 8.76
C ASP A 76 13.26 -26.33 10.23
N ASP A 77 14.20 -27.24 10.49
CA ASP A 77 14.74 -27.44 11.84
C ASP A 77 15.52 -26.21 12.34
N CYS A 78 16.30 -25.53 11.49
CA CYS A 78 16.93 -24.26 11.82
C CYS A 78 15.90 -23.21 12.23
N ARG A 79 14.82 -23.01 11.45
CA ARG A 79 13.76 -22.05 11.77
C ARG A 79 13.09 -22.37 13.12
N ASN A 80 12.81 -23.64 13.38
CA ASN A 80 12.25 -24.09 14.66
C ASN A 80 13.19 -23.83 15.85
N ARG A 81 14.50 -24.06 15.68
CA ARG A 81 15.52 -23.79 16.70
C ARG A 81 15.77 -22.30 16.91
N LEU A 82 15.52 -21.47 15.91
CA LEU A 82 15.60 -20.02 16.05
C LEU A 82 14.38 -19.44 16.78
N ALA A 83 13.18 -19.98 16.53
CA ALA A 83 11.96 -19.66 17.28
C ALA A 83 12.05 -20.09 18.76
N LEU A 84 12.60 -21.28 19.00
CA LEU A 84 12.83 -21.82 20.34
C LEU A 84 14.31 -22.23 20.49
N PRO A 85 15.19 -21.30 20.92
CA PRO A 85 16.63 -21.57 21.09
C PRO A 85 16.89 -22.74 22.03
N ARG A 86 17.44 -23.82 21.48
CA ARG A 86 17.78 -25.07 22.19
C ARG A 86 19.23 -25.41 21.95
N PHE A 87 20.07 -25.02 22.90
CA PHE A 87 21.50 -25.30 22.89
C PHE A 87 21.79 -26.67 23.50
N GLU A 88 22.83 -27.37 23.01
CA GLU A 88 23.33 -28.58 23.66
C GLU A 88 23.72 -28.29 25.12
N LYS A 89 24.33 -27.12 25.33
CA LYS A 89 24.65 -26.58 26.65
C LYS A 89 24.24 -25.11 26.72
N PRO A 90 23.34 -24.72 27.64
CA PRO A 90 23.01 -23.31 27.85
C PRO A 90 24.19 -22.55 28.47
N PHE A 91 24.23 -21.23 28.30
CA PHE A 91 25.33 -20.38 28.78
C PHE A 91 25.64 -20.58 30.26
N ARG A 92 24.62 -20.75 31.10
CA ARG A 92 24.79 -21.06 32.52
C ARG A 92 25.70 -22.27 32.77
N GLN A 93 25.49 -23.35 32.02
CA GLN A 93 26.32 -24.55 32.13
C GLN A 93 27.73 -24.30 31.57
N ARG A 94 27.82 -23.63 30.43
CA ARG A 94 29.09 -23.27 29.80
C ARG A 94 29.98 -22.41 30.73
N VAL A 95 29.39 -21.44 31.44
CA VAL A 95 30.05 -20.60 32.45
C VAL A 95 30.60 -21.42 33.61
N GLN A 96 29.85 -22.42 34.09
CA GLN A 96 30.33 -23.34 35.13
C GLN A 96 31.53 -24.17 34.66
N GLU A 97 31.49 -24.66 33.41
CA GLU A 97 32.60 -25.41 32.80
C GLU A 97 33.85 -24.53 32.63
N ALA A 98 33.68 -23.29 32.16
CA ALA A 98 34.76 -22.33 32.01
C ALA A 98 35.41 -21.97 33.35
N TRP A 99 34.62 -21.69 34.39
CA TRP A 99 35.16 -21.42 35.72
C TRP A 99 35.82 -22.64 36.37
N ALA A 100 35.30 -23.84 36.12
CA ALA A 100 35.95 -25.07 36.55
C ALA A 100 37.31 -25.26 35.86
N ALA A 101 37.40 -24.97 34.56
CA ALA A 101 38.66 -24.99 33.81
C ALA A 101 39.64 -23.92 34.32
N PHE A 102 39.18 -22.69 34.54
CA PHE A 102 40.00 -21.60 35.06
C PHE A 102 40.55 -21.94 36.45
N ALA A 103 39.71 -22.47 37.36
CA ALA A 103 40.12 -22.86 38.70
C ALA A 103 41.20 -23.97 38.70
N GLN A 104 41.26 -24.82 37.68
CA GLN A 104 42.32 -25.82 37.54
C GLN A 104 43.67 -25.21 37.14
N ILE A 105 43.66 -24.12 36.37
CA ILE A 105 44.88 -23.50 35.83
C ILE A 105 45.32 -22.24 36.59
N GLU A 106 44.48 -21.64 37.43
CA GLU A 106 44.74 -20.33 38.05
C GLU A 106 46.08 -20.27 38.82
N GLY A 107 46.43 -21.35 39.54
CA GLY A 107 47.68 -21.42 40.29
C GLY A 107 48.91 -21.52 39.40
N GLU A 108 48.77 -22.16 38.23
CA GLU A 108 49.82 -22.21 37.22
C GLU A 108 49.99 -20.83 36.55
N LEU A 109 48.87 -20.16 36.20
CA LEU A 109 48.88 -18.81 35.64
C LEU A 109 49.62 -17.84 36.56
N ARG A 110 49.31 -17.84 37.87
CA ARG A 110 50.01 -17.01 38.85
C ARG A 110 51.50 -17.31 38.90
N ALA A 111 51.88 -18.59 38.93
CA ALA A 111 53.29 -18.99 38.94
C ALA A 111 54.05 -18.56 37.67
N ILE A 112 53.38 -18.57 36.51
CA ILE A 112 53.96 -18.08 35.24
C ILE A 112 54.13 -16.56 35.30
N MET A 113 53.11 -15.82 35.75
CA MET A 113 53.11 -14.37 35.86
C MET A 113 54.19 -13.87 36.84
N ASP A 114 54.36 -14.54 37.98
CA ASP A 114 55.39 -14.21 38.97
C ASP A 114 56.81 -14.46 38.45
N ALA A 115 56.98 -15.49 37.61
CA ALA A 115 58.28 -15.86 37.06
C ALA A 115 58.66 -15.07 35.80
N ASP A 116 57.71 -14.44 35.12
CA ASP A 116 57.94 -13.70 33.88
C ASP A 116 58.39 -12.24 34.13
N GLU A 117 59.54 -12.09 34.81
CA GLU A 117 60.14 -10.77 35.08
C GLU A 117 60.47 -9.99 33.78
N THR A 118 60.61 -10.68 32.65
CA THR A 118 60.97 -10.11 31.33
C THR A 118 59.78 -9.84 30.40
N ARG A 119 58.54 -10.19 30.80
CA ARG A 119 57.32 -10.06 29.99
C ARG A 119 57.37 -10.78 28.63
N GLN A 120 58.05 -11.92 28.56
CA GLN A 120 58.22 -12.70 27.32
C GLN A 120 57.26 -13.88 27.20
N ARG A 121 56.53 -14.22 28.27
CA ARG A 121 55.61 -15.37 28.33
C ARG A 121 54.14 -14.96 28.16
N GLY A 122 53.88 -13.75 27.67
CA GLY A 122 52.53 -13.23 27.44
C GLY A 122 51.67 -14.17 26.58
N GLU A 123 52.19 -14.65 25.45
CA GLU A 123 51.46 -15.58 24.57
C GLU A 123 51.04 -16.88 25.28
N GLU A 124 51.89 -17.41 26.17
CA GLU A 124 51.59 -18.61 26.94
C GLU A 124 50.45 -18.37 27.95
N ILE A 125 50.49 -17.22 28.64
CA ILE A 125 49.46 -16.80 29.60
C ILE A 125 48.12 -16.61 28.88
N ILE A 126 48.12 -15.87 27.76
CA ILE A 126 46.93 -15.61 26.95
C ILE A 126 46.35 -16.92 26.42
N ALA A 127 47.15 -17.81 25.83
CA ALA A 127 46.67 -19.08 25.29
C ALA A 127 46.03 -19.97 26.36
N LYS A 128 46.63 -20.06 27.55
CA LYS A 128 46.07 -20.82 28.68
C LYS A 128 44.77 -20.21 29.20
N CYS A 129 44.75 -18.88 29.36
CA CYS A 129 43.57 -18.17 29.84
C CYS A 129 42.42 -18.26 28.83
N GLN A 130 42.68 -18.01 27.54
CA GLN A 130 41.71 -18.19 26.45
C GLN A 130 41.11 -19.60 26.47
N GLY A 131 41.94 -20.64 26.59
CA GLY A 131 41.46 -22.03 26.63
C GLY A 131 40.55 -22.34 27.82
N ALA A 132 40.72 -21.63 28.96
CA ALA A 132 39.83 -21.77 30.10
C ALA A 132 38.52 -20.97 29.97
N LEU A 133 38.53 -19.85 29.24
CA LEU A 133 37.34 -19.01 29.02
C LEU A 133 36.49 -19.50 27.84
N GLN A 134 37.11 -20.12 26.84
CA GLN A 134 36.49 -20.60 25.60
C GLN A 134 35.17 -21.38 25.79
N PRO A 135 34.99 -22.26 26.80
CA PRO A 135 33.75 -23.01 26.93
C PRO A 135 32.51 -22.13 27.05
N ALA A 136 32.64 -20.93 27.64
CA ALA A 136 31.56 -19.95 27.78
C ALA A 136 31.64 -18.80 26.81
N LEU A 137 32.86 -18.30 26.54
CA LEU A 137 33.08 -17.09 25.77
C LEU A 137 33.85 -17.46 24.50
N SER A 138 33.13 -17.71 23.41
CA SER A 138 33.71 -18.20 22.15
C SER A 138 34.78 -17.25 21.58
N ASN A 139 34.62 -15.94 21.78
CA ASN A 139 35.57 -14.90 21.38
C ASN A 139 35.90 -13.93 22.53
N ALA A 140 36.44 -14.45 23.64
CA ALA A 140 36.79 -13.62 24.80
C ALA A 140 37.92 -12.63 24.48
N ALA A 141 37.64 -11.33 24.56
CA ALA A 141 38.65 -10.28 24.66
C ALA A 141 38.96 -10.03 26.14
N PHE A 142 40.23 -10.13 26.55
CA PHE A 142 40.60 -9.92 27.95
C PHE A 142 42.05 -9.46 28.14
N GLU A 143 42.30 -8.88 29.31
CA GLU A 143 43.64 -8.56 29.81
C GLU A 143 43.89 -9.30 31.12
N VAL A 144 45.16 -9.65 31.36
CA VAL A 144 45.61 -10.29 32.59
C VAL A 144 46.78 -9.54 33.19
N GLY A 145 46.74 -9.30 34.49
CA GLY A 145 47.70 -8.45 35.18
C GLY A 145 47.86 -8.75 36.66
N PHE A 146 48.72 -7.98 37.32
CA PHE A 146 48.89 -8.01 38.77
C PHE A 146 49.03 -6.58 39.29
N ASN A 147 48.11 -6.16 40.16
CA ASN A 147 48.04 -4.77 40.63
C ASN A 147 48.89 -4.48 41.88
N GLY A 148 49.71 -5.45 42.31
CA GLY A 148 50.52 -5.37 43.53
C GLY A 148 49.91 -6.08 44.73
N GLU A 149 48.60 -6.34 44.72
CA GLU A 149 47.89 -7.08 45.79
C GLU A 149 47.25 -8.38 45.29
N LYS A 150 46.58 -8.33 44.14
CA LYS A 150 45.90 -9.46 43.50
C LYS A 150 46.16 -9.49 42.00
N TYR A 151 45.98 -10.68 41.43
CA TYR A 151 45.98 -10.85 39.98
C TYR A 151 44.66 -10.32 39.42
N GLU A 152 44.66 -9.89 38.18
CA GLU A 152 43.51 -9.27 37.54
C GLU A 152 43.20 -10.02 36.24
N LEU A 153 41.92 -10.31 36.05
CA LEU A 153 41.35 -10.69 34.76
C LEU A 153 40.34 -9.60 34.40
N ILE A 154 40.64 -8.84 33.35
CA ILE A 154 39.78 -7.76 32.87
C ILE A 154 39.13 -8.25 31.58
N LEU A 155 37.84 -8.50 31.61
CA LEU A 155 37.05 -8.92 30.46
C LEU A 155 36.63 -7.67 29.68
N SER A 156 37.02 -7.57 28.42
CA SER A 156 36.69 -6.44 27.56
C SER A 156 35.38 -6.73 26.81
N PRO A 157 34.36 -5.85 26.91
CA PRO A 157 33.17 -5.90 26.06
C PRO A 157 33.41 -5.52 24.59
N ASP A 158 34.65 -5.21 24.20
CA ASP A 158 34.99 -4.75 22.84
C ASP A 158 34.15 -3.54 22.41
N HIS A 159 34.02 -2.58 23.33
CA HIS A 159 33.20 -1.36 23.17
C HIS A 159 31.72 -1.59 22.84
N MET A 160 31.20 -2.81 22.99
CA MET A 160 29.80 -3.15 22.72
C MET A 160 28.99 -3.33 24.00
N ARG A 161 27.86 -2.60 24.11
CA ARG A 161 26.94 -2.72 25.24
C ARG A 161 26.32 -4.11 25.37
N SER A 162 26.03 -4.78 24.26
CA SER A 162 25.47 -6.14 24.23
C SER A 162 26.39 -7.17 24.90
N ASN A 163 27.71 -6.99 24.84
CA ASN A 163 28.68 -7.88 25.47
C ASN A 163 28.77 -7.70 27.00
N LEU A 164 28.32 -6.57 27.55
CA LEU A 164 28.39 -6.33 29.00
C LEU A 164 27.55 -7.33 29.79
N PHE A 165 26.35 -7.68 29.32
CA PHE A 165 25.45 -8.61 30.00
C PHE A 165 26.08 -9.99 30.25
N PRO A 166 26.54 -10.73 29.20
CA PRO A 166 27.15 -12.03 29.41
C PRO A 166 28.46 -11.96 30.20
N LEU A 167 29.27 -10.90 30.04
CA LEU A 167 30.52 -10.74 30.79
C LEU A 167 30.27 -10.45 32.28
N VAL A 168 29.27 -9.63 32.61
CA VAL A 168 28.85 -9.37 34.00
C VAL A 168 28.32 -10.66 34.64
N TYR A 169 27.46 -11.39 33.93
CA TYR A 169 27.00 -12.70 34.42
C TYR A 169 28.18 -13.65 34.65
N PHE A 170 29.08 -13.78 33.67
CA PHE A 170 30.27 -14.62 33.79
C PHE A 170 31.11 -14.24 35.03
N ARG A 171 31.38 -12.94 35.23
CA ARG A 171 32.09 -12.42 36.41
C ARG A 171 31.40 -12.81 37.71
N ASP A 172 30.08 -12.68 37.78
CA ASP A 172 29.31 -12.92 39.01
C ASP A 172 29.30 -14.39 39.42
N GLN A 173 29.52 -15.30 38.46
CA GLN A 173 29.66 -16.74 38.71
C GLN A 173 31.08 -17.15 39.17
N ALA A 174 32.02 -16.22 39.33
CA ALA A 174 33.39 -16.53 39.71
C ALA A 174 33.47 -17.27 41.07
N PRO A 175 34.11 -18.45 41.14
CA PRO A 175 34.19 -19.23 42.37
C PRO A 175 34.93 -18.49 43.49
N LYS A 176 34.41 -18.55 44.73
CA LYS A 176 35.07 -17.97 45.92
C LYS A 176 36.55 -18.33 46.06
N PRO A 177 37.04 -19.54 45.74
CA PRO A 177 38.48 -19.85 45.75
C PRO A 177 39.30 -19.01 44.76
N VAL A 178 38.78 -18.75 43.56
CA VAL A 178 39.45 -17.92 42.54
C VAL A 178 39.51 -16.47 43.01
N LEU A 179 38.41 -15.93 43.54
CA LEU A 179 38.29 -14.55 44.04
C LEU A 179 39.22 -14.22 45.23
N LYS A 180 39.80 -15.23 45.90
CA LYS A 180 40.84 -15.02 46.92
C LYS A 180 42.12 -14.45 46.32
N HIS A 181 42.43 -14.82 45.07
CA HIS A 181 43.68 -14.48 44.40
C HIS A 181 43.48 -13.51 43.23
N TRP A 182 42.28 -13.52 42.62
CA TRP A 182 41.98 -12.75 41.42
C TRP A 182 40.89 -11.69 41.67
N ASN A 183 41.06 -10.52 41.05
CA ASN A 183 40.01 -9.55 40.79
C ASN A 183 39.50 -9.78 39.35
N ILE A 184 38.19 -9.88 39.18
CA ILE A 184 37.56 -10.05 37.87
C ILE A 184 36.79 -8.77 37.55
N TRP A 185 37.21 -8.07 36.50
CA TRP A 185 36.61 -6.81 36.06
C TRP A 185 35.91 -7.00 34.72
N VAL A 186 34.85 -6.22 34.50
CA VAL A 186 34.20 -6.11 33.18
C VAL A 186 34.37 -4.67 32.71
N GLY A 187 35.10 -4.51 31.62
CA GLY A 187 35.55 -3.25 31.07
C GLY A 187 36.85 -2.75 31.70
N ARG A 188 37.75 -2.26 30.84
CA ARG A 188 39.02 -1.67 31.26
C ARG A 188 38.81 -0.42 32.09
N GLN A 189 39.63 -0.29 33.14
CA GLN A 189 39.61 0.84 34.06
C GLN A 189 40.38 2.04 33.47
N PRO A 190 39.97 3.28 33.79
CA PRO A 190 40.69 4.47 33.38
C PRO A 190 42.15 4.42 33.85
N SER A 191 43.11 4.76 32.98
CA SER A 191 44.52 4.87 33.36
C SER A 191 44.95 6.35 33.39
N PRO A 192 45.05 6.98 34.58
CA PRO A 192 45.20 8.43 34.70
C PRO A 192 46.62 9.01 34.45
N ALA A 193 47.65 8.21 34.10
CA ALA A 193 48.97 8.76 33.76
C ALA A 193 49.87 7.82 32.93
N GLY A 194 50.52 8.37 31.88
CA GLY A 194 51.70 7.78 31.23
C GLY A 194 51.44 6.72 30.15
N PHE A 195 50.20 6.55 29.71
CA PHE A 195 49.86 5.68 28.58
C PHE A 195 49.98 6.46 27.27
N ALA A 196 50.83 5.97 26.37
CA ALA A 196 51.09 6.57 25.08
C ALA A 196 51.02 5.52 23.98
N LEU A 197 50.40 5.87 22.86
CA LEU A 197 50.33 5.00 21.70
C LEU A 197 51.48 5.28 20.75
N HIS A 198 52.12 4.22 20.26
CA HIS A 198 53.19 4.31 19.28
C HIS A 198 52.58 4.19 17.88
N ALA A 199 52.77 5.22 17.06
CA ALA A 199 52.36 5.28 15.66
C ALA A 199 53.59 5.39 14.77
N GLY A 200 54.26 4.26 14.51
CA GLY A 200 55.54 4.25 13.79
C GLY A 200 56.68 4.74 14.69
N GLU A 201 57.32 5.85 14.33
CA GLU A 201 58.37 6.50 15.15
C GLU A 201 57.81 7.51 16.17
N ASP A 202 56.54 7.89 16.03
CA ASP A 202 55.89 8.88 16.87
C ASP A 202 55.18 8.25 18.08
N GLU A 203 55.28 8.90 19.23
CA GLU A 203 54.56 8.58 20.46
C GLU A 203 53.49 9.65 20.70
N VAL A 204 52.23 9.23 20.84
CA VAL A 204 51.06 10.11 21.01
C VAL A 204 50.54 10.00 22.44
N GLN A 205 50.52 11.13 23.14
CA GLN A 205 49.99 11.24 24.50
C GLN A 205 48.58 11.83 24.50
N PRO A 206 47.72 11.54 25.51
CA PRO A 206 46.39 12.13 25.62
C PRO A 206 46.36 13.67 25.60
N GLU A 207 47.38 14.34 26.15
CA GLU A 207 47.48 15.81 26.17
C GLU A 207 47.68 16.43 24.77
N GLU A 208 48.11 15.62 23.80
CA GLU A 208 48.41 16.05 22.43
C GLU A 208 47.23 15.83 21.48
N VAL A 209 46.12 15.27 21.97
CA VAL A 209 44.88 15.04 21.23
C VAL A 209 43.87 16.11 21.65
N GLN A 210 43.38 16.89 20.69
CA GLN A 210 42.32 17.87 20.92
C GLN A 210 40.95 17.22 20.68
N VAL A 211 40.00 17.51 21.57
CA VAL A 211 38.64 16.97 21.54
C VAL A 211 37.63 18.10 21.56
N TRP A 212 36.65 18.02 20.67
CA TRP A 212 35.41 18.81 20.70
C TRP A 212 34.27 17.86 21.02
N ALA A 213 33.59 18.09 22.13
CA ALA A 213 32.41 17.32 22.54
C ALA A 213 31.15 18.13 22.26
N GLU A 214 30.14 17.48 21.71
CA GLU A 214 28.79 18.02 21.53
C GLU A 214 27.80 17.00 22.11
N GLN A 215 26.82 17.46 22.89
CA GLN A 215 25.82 16.58 23.47
C GLN A 215 24.70 16.34 22.46
N GLU A 216 24.41 15.08 22.18
CA GLU A 216 23.34 14.61 21.32
C GLU A 216 21.99 14.63 22.06
N GLU A 217 20.89 14.48 21.31
CA GLU A 217 19.54 14.49 21.88
C GLU A 217 19.30 13.36 22.89
N ASP A 218 19.97 12.22 22.72
CA ASP A 218 19.91 11.06 23.63
C ASP A 218 20.78 11.24 24.90
N GLY A 219 21.47 12.38 25.02
CA GLY A 219 22.32 12.74 26.14
C GLY A 219 23.76 12.22 26.07
N ARG A 220 24.12 11.39 25.07
CA ARG A 220 25.50 10.97 24.79
C ARG A 220 26.28 12.08 24.09
N LEU A 221 27.57 11.86 23.90
CA LEU A 221 28.49 12.83 23.31
C LEU A 221 28.95 12.37 21.93
N SER A 222 28.82 13.27 20.97
CA SER A 222 29.58 13.24 19.73
C SER A 222 30.97 13.81 19.99
N LEU A 223 32.02 13.01 19.77
CA LEU A 223 33.41 13.40 19.96
C LEU A 223 34.10 13.61 18.62
N ALA A 224 34.45 14.84 18.30
CA ALA A 224 35.36 15.12 17.20
C ALA A 224 36.79 15.26 17.75
N VAL A 225 37.73 14.46 17.24
CA VAL A 225 39.10 14.39 17.73
C VAL A 225 40.12 14.81 16.66
N TYR A 226 41.18 15.49 17.07
CA TYR A 226 42.28 15.91 16.20
C TYR A 226 43.62 15.61 16.86
N CYS A 227 44.55 15.00 16.12
CA CYS A 227 45.93 14.82 16.55
C CYS A 227 46.88 15.12 15.38
N GLU A 228 47.68 16.18 15.51
CA GLU A 228 48.61 16.61 14.45
C GLU A 228 49.64 15.53 14.08
N LYS A 229 50.14 14.78 15.08
CA LYS A 229 51.12 13.71 14.88
C LYS A 229 50.58 12.52 14.07
N LEU A 230 49.27 12.28 14.09
CA LEU A 230 48.65 11.17 13.37
C LEU A 230 48.20 11.54 11.95
N LEU A 231 48.34 12.80 11.51
CA LEU A 231 47.96 13.21 10.16
C LEU A 231 48.66 12.43 9.03
N PRO A 232 49.96 12.06 9.12
CA PRO A 232 50.58 11.19 8.12
C PRO A 232 49.91 9.81 8.07
N LEU A 233 49.70 9.20 9.24
CA LEU A 233 49.06 7.88 9.33
C LEU A 233 47.61 7.92 8.85
N GLN A 234 46.84 8.95 9.22
CA GLN A 234 45.45 9.12 8.78
C GLN A 234 45.32 9.19 7.25
N ARG A 235 46.31 9.75 6.55
CA ARG A 235 46.32 9.81 5.07
C ARG A 235 46.70 8.48 4.43
N GLU A 236 47.48 7.66 5.12
CA GLU A 236 47.93 6.35 4.65
C GLU A 236 46.91 5.25 4.97
N ASP A 237 46.36 5.29 6.18
CA ASP A 237 45.51 4.26 6.80
C ASP A 237 44.61 4.92 7.86
N MET A 238 43.47 5.42 7.38
CA MET A 238 42.48 6.13 8.20
C MET A 238 41.91 5.25 9.31
N ASP A 239 41.64 3.98 9.01
CA ASP A 239 41.05 3.02 9.96
C ASP A 239 42.00 2.77 11.12
N ARG A 240 43.30 2.62 10.84
CA ARG A 240 44.31 2.46 11.89
C ARG A 240 44.49 3.71 12.74
N ALA A 241 44.44 4.90 12.15
CA ALA A 241 44.50 6.15 12.90
C ALA A 241 43.27 6.34 13.80
N TRP A 242 42.08 6.03 13.27
CA TRP A 242 40.82 6.04 14.01
C TRP A 242 40.87 5.04 15.17
N TRP A 243 41.30 3.80 14.92
CA TRP A 243 41.43 2.76 15.95
C TRP A 243 42.37 3.18 17.08
N LEU A 244 43.54 3.76 16.77
CA LEU A 244 44.47 4.24 17.78
C LEU A 244 43.83 5.32 18.68
N LEU A 245 43.14 6.31 18.10
CA LEU A 245 42.53 7.39 18.88
C LEU A 245 41.30 6.93 19.66
N SER A 246 40.49 6.03 19.10
CA SER A 246 39.39 5.38 19.82
C SER A 246 39.92 4.59 21.02
N MET A 247 40.98 3.81 20.83
CA MET A 247 41.65 3.08 21.91
C MET A 247 42.24 3.99 22.99
N LEU A 248 42.89 5.10 22.59
CA LEU A 248 43.42 6.08 23.55
C LEU A 248 42.28 6.73 24.35
N THR A 249 41.19 7.08 23.69
CA THR A 249 40.01 7.67 24.32
C THR A 249 39.39 6.69 25.32
N SER A 250 39.22 5.44 24.90
CA SER A 250 38.76 4.37 25.77
C SER A 250 39.68 4.13 26.96
N GLN A 251 41.00 4.27 26.81
CA GLN A 251 41.96 4.14 27.91
C GLN A 251 41.85 5.28 28.94
N VAL A 252 41.53 6.49 28.47
CA VAL A 252 41.36 7.67 29.30
C VAL A 252 40.03 7.64 30.05
N LEU A 253 38.94 7.26 29.39
CA LEU A 253 37.60 7.20 30.00
C LEU A 253 37.35 5.92 30.79
N GLY A 254 38.05 4.84 30.46
CA GLY A 254 37.62 3.48 30.76
C GLY A 254 36.57 3.00 29.76
N GLU A 255 36.55 1.70 29.50
CA GLU A 255 35.74 1.11 28.43
C GLU A 255 34.23 1.21 28.69
N VAL A 256 33.82 1.11 29.96
CA VAL A 256 32.40 1.22 30.34
C VAL A 256 31.89 2.64 30.16
N ASN A 257 32.67 3.66 30.56
CA ASN A 257 32.28 5.06 30.37
C ASN A 257 32.36 5.48 28.91
N PHE A 258 33.26 4.87 28.12
CA PHE A 258 33.25 5.02 26.67
C PHE A 258 31.92 4.52 26.08
N ILE A 259 31.50 3.31 26.42
CA ILE A 259 30.20 2.74 25.99
C ILE A 259 29.03 3.62 26.45
N ALA A 260 29.06 4.08 27.70
CA ALA A 260 27.97 4.82 28.31
C ALA A 260 27.76 6.21 27.71
N HIS A 261 28.84 6.90 27.31
CA HIS A 261 28.78 8.34 27.01
C HIS A 261 29.20 8.72 25.59
N VAL A 262 29.92 7.89 24.84
CA VAL A 262 30.37 8.26 23.49
C VAL A 262 29.37 7.72 22.47
N GLY A 263 28.58 8.60 21.84
CA GLY A 263 27.58 8.27 20.80
C GLY A 263 28.20 8.21 19.40
N ALA A 264 28.98 9.22 19.05
CA ALA A 264 29.71 9.32 17.80
C ALA A 264 31.20 9.67 18.01
N PHE A 265 32.06 9.26 17.07
CA PHE A 265 33.50 9.48 17.16
C PHE A 265 34.13 9.81 15.79
N ASP A 266 34.42 11.09 15.58
CA ASP A 266 34.90 11.64 14.32
C ASP A 266 36.38 12.03 14.37
N LEU A 267 37.15 11.60 13.36
CA LEU A 267 38.56 11.99 13.22
C LEU A 267 38.73 13.18 12.27
N LEU A 268 39.15 14.32 12.79
CA LEU A 268 39.33 15.56 12.03
C LEU A 268 40.70 15.66 11.36
N ALA A 269 40.71 16.14 10.11
CA ALA A 269 41.95 16.45 9.37
C ALA A 269 42.56 17.83 9.74
N ALA A 270 41.79 18.69 10.41
CA ALA A 270 42.22 19.98 10.92
C ALA A 270 41.36 20.40 12.12
N PRO A 271 41.87 21.24 13.04
CA PRO A 271 41.08 21.73 14.18
C PRO A 271 39.81 22.48 13.74
N LYS A 272 38.68 22.26 14.43
CA LYS A 272 37.43 23.02 14.20
C LYS A 272 37.69 24.52 14.37
N LYS A 273 37.28 25.34 13.38
CA LYS A 273 37.38 26.81 13.40
C LYS A 273 35.98 27.42 13.55
N GLY A 274 35.71 28.07 14.67
CA GLY A 274 34.42 28.73 14.95
C GLY A 274 34.02 28.63 16.43
N PRO A 275 32.94 29.28 16.87
CA PRO A 275 32.39 29.06 18.20
C PRO A 275 31.81 27.64 18.26
N ALA A 276 32.34 26.82 19.16
CA ALA A 276 31.76 25.51 19.52
C ALA A 276 30.91 25.68 20.80
N ALA A 277 29.90 24.81 20.98
CA ALA A 277 29.05 24.83 22.17
C ALA A 277 29.84 24.60 23.46
N LEU A 278 30.86 23.72 23.39
CA LEU A 278 31.86 23.51 24.45
C LEU A 278 33.26 23.90 23.95
N PRO A 279 34.13 24.44 24.83
CA PRO A 279 35.51 24.73 24.47
C PRO A 279 36.25 23.45 24.12
N ALA A 280 37.19 23.53 23.17
CA ALA A 280 38.09 22.42 22.87
C ALA A 280 38.94 22.09 24.11
N VAL A 281 38.97 20.82 24.50
CA VAL A 281 39.77 20.31 25.60
C VAL A 281 40.82 19.34 25.08
N SER A 282 41.86 19.07 25.86
CA SER A 282 42.71 17.91 25.57
C SER A 282 41.98 16.61 25.93
N LEU A 283 42.34 15.49 25.30
CA LEU A 283 41.73 14.20 25.64
C LEU A 283 41.94 13.84 27.11
N ALA A 284 43.07 14.22 27.71
CA ALA A 284 43.35 14.05 29.14
C ALA A 284 42.33 14.76 30.07
N GLU A 285 41.73 15.86 29.61
CA GLU A 285 40.75 16.66 30.36
C GLU A 285 39.31 16.18 30.14
N LEU A 286 39.07 15.29 29.16
CA LEU A 286 37.73 14.79 28.82
C LEU A 286 36.98 14.17 30.02
N PRO A 287 37.60 13.37 30.93
CA PRO A 287 36.91 12.88 32.11
C PRO A 287 36.37 14.00 33.02
N GLN A 288 37.09 15.12 33.12
CA GLN A 288 36.63 16.28 33.88
C GLN A 288 35.47 16.98 33.17
N THR A 289 35.49 17.07 31.83
CA THR A 289 34.37 17.57 31.04
C THR A 289 33.10 16.75 31.26
N LEU A 290 33.18 15.41 31.31
CA LEU A 290 32.02 14.56 31.65
C LEU A 290 31.42 14.93 33.01
N GLN A 291 32.26 15.17 34.01
CA GLN A 291 31.83 15.56 35.36
C GLN A 291 31.19 16.96 35.37
N GLU A 292 31.75 17.92 34.63
CA GLU A 292 31.21 19.28 34.52
C GLU A 292 29.85 19.32 33.80
N LEU A 293 29.61 18.38 32.88
CA LEU A 293 28.32 18.15 32.22
C LEU A 293 27.31 17.40 33.11
N GLY A 294 27.73 16.90 34.28
CA GLY A 294 26.88 16.14 35.18
C GLY A 294 26.60 14.71 34.73
N LEU A 295 27.41 14.15 33.82
CA LEU A 295 27.28 12.78 33.37
C LEU A 295 27.78 11.80 34.46
N PRO A 296 27.03 10.73 34.75
CA PRO A 296 27.39 9.77 35.79
C PRO A 296 28.64 8.98 35.40
N PHE A 297 29.58 8.78 36.33
CA PHE A 297 30.78 7.99 36.06
C PHE A 297 30.63 6.58 36.66
N TYR A 298 30.74 5.56 35.82
CA TYR A 298 30.53 4.17 36.20
C TYR A 298 31.83 3.47 36.53
N ARG A 299 31.80 2.62 37.57
CA ARG A 299 32.97 1.86 38.04
C ARG A 299 33.27 0.66 37.15
N ASP A 300 32.25 -0.12 36.81
CA ASP A 300 32.38 -1.36 36.05
C ASP A 300 31.10 -1.66 35.27
N GLY A 301 31.11 -2.69 34.42
CA GLY A 301 29.97 -3.03 33.58
C GLY A 301 28.66 -3.26 34.35
N ALA A 302 28.70 -3.79 35.58
CA ALA A 302 27.48 -4.05 36.34
C ALA A 302 26.87 -2.78 36.92
N ASP A 303 27.71 -1.87 37.41
CA ASP A 303 27.30 -0.55 37.90
C ASP A 303 26.60 0.25 36.77
N TYR A 304 27.16 0.20 35.56
CA TYR A 304 26.50 0.79 34.39
C TYR A 304 25.16 0.11 34.09
N LEU A 305 25.16 -1.23 33.96
CA LEU A 305 23.96 -1.95 33.58
C LEU A 305 22.81 -1.73 34.56
N GLU A 306 23.06 -1.62 35.86
CA GLU A 306 22.05 -1.36 36.90
C GLU A 306 21.33 -0.01 36.71
N HIS A 307 22.02 0.99 36.16
CA HIS A 307 21.51 2.36 35.97
C HIS A 307 21.21 2.71 34.51
N SER A 308 21.14 1.72 33.61
CA SER A 308 21.11 1.94 32.16
C SER A 308 19.72 1.81 31.50
N TYR A 309 18.63 1.91 32.27
CA TYR A 309 17.28 1.88 31.69
C TYR A 309 17.06 3.09 30.77
N LEU A 310 16.68 2.82 29.54
CA LEU A 310 16.26 3.80 28.56
C LEU A 310 14.76 3.63 28.34
N ALA A 311 14.01 4.72 28.44
CA ALA A 311 12.63 4.77 27.99
C ALA A 311 12.62 5.08 26.48
N TYR A 312 11.66 4.51 25.78
CA TYR A 312 11.44 4.79 24.38
C TYR A 312 9.93 4.83 24.08
N GLU A 313 9.57 5.60 23.09
CA GLU A 313 8.21 5.74 22.58
C GLU A 313 8.26 5.49 21.07
N LEU A 314 7.22 4.86 20.54
CA LEU A 314 7.07 4.54 19.13
C LEU A 314 5.65 4.91 18.71
N GLU A 315 5.44 5.18 17.43
CA GLU A 315 4.08 5.25 16.88
C GLU A 315 3.59 3.80 16.72
N PRO A 316 2.55 3.37 17.46
CA PRO A 316 2.11 1.99 17.42
C PRO A 316 1.34 1.70 16.12
N ASN A 317 1.62 0.56 15.51
CA ASN A 317 0.78 -0.02 14.48
C ASN A 317 -0.58 -0.42 15.10
N LYS A 318 -1.66 0.13 14.53
CA LYS A 318 -3.05 -0.09 14.95
C LYS A 318 -3.66 -1.34 14.34
N ASP A 319 -2.93 -2.04 13.48
CA ASP A 319 -3.31 -3.37 13.03
C ASP A 319 -3.12 -4.36 14.20
N PRO A 320 -4.20 -4.96 14.75
CA PRO A 320 -4.10 -5.96 15.83
C PRO A 320 -3.32 -7.22 15.40
N ASP A 321 -3.12 -7.37 14.09
CA ASP A 321 -2.46 -8.50 13.46
C ASP A 321 -1.02 -8.22 13.03
N ALA A 322 -0.49 -7.03 13.30
CA ALA A 322 0.89 -6.68 13.02
C ALA A 322 1.89 -7.58 13.78
N ASP A 323 3.12 -7.66 13.25
CA ASP A 323 4.21 -8.39 13.91
C ASP A 323 4.32 -8.02 15.40
N TRP A 324 4.80 -8.95 16.22
CA TRP A 324 4.99 -8.67 17.63
C TRP A 324 5.82 -7.41 17.84
N ARG A 325 5.41 -6.62 18.83
CA ARG A 325 5.96 -5.31 19.20
C ARG A 325 5.66 -4.16 18.24
N MET A 326 5.00 -4.38 17.10
CA MET A 326 4.58 -3.27 16.23
C MET A 326 3.47 -2.45 16.88
N ASP A 327 2.70 -3.03 17.81
CA ASP A 327 1.67 -2.32 18.57
C ASP A 327 2.23 -1.50 19.76
N VAL A 328 3.54 -1.52 20.00
CA VAL A 328 4.18 -0.83 21.15
C VAL A 328 4.11 0.67 20.96
N PHE A 329 3.58 1.39 21.95
CA PHE A 329 3.64 2.85 21.98
C PHE A 329 4.63 3.38 23.03
N THR A 330 4.90 2.60 24.08
CA THR A 330 5.87 2.97 25.11
C THR A 330 6.58 1.74 25.67
N GLY A 331 7.86 1.89 25.98
CA GLY A 331 8.63 0.83 26.61
C GLY A 331 9.87 1.31 27.34
N SER A 332 10.51 0.38 28.02
CA SER A 332 11.82 0.58 28.60
C SER A 332 12.73 -0.61 28.31
N THR A 333 14.02 -0.34 28.10
CA THR A 333 15.02 -1.36 27.84
C THR A 333 16.39 -0.96 28.38
N ARG A 334 17.17 -1.97 28.79
CA ARG A 334 18.59 -1.85 29.13
C ARG A 334 19.50 -2.30 27.99
N LEU A 335 18.93 -2.76 26.87
CA LEU A 335 19.68 -3.23 25.71
C LEU A 335 18.96 -2.85 24.41
N PRO A 336 19.09 -1.59 23.97
CA PRO A 336 18.46 -1.12 22.73
C PRO A 336 18.82 -1.94 21.49
N ALA A 337 20.04 -2.49 21.43
CA ALA A 337 20.50 -3.29 20.29
C ALA A 337 19.55 -4.47 19.96
N LEU A 338 19.00 -5.17 20.96
CA LEU A 338 18.04 -6.24 20.70
C LEU A 338 16.71 -5.73 20.13
N ILE A 339 16.29 -4.52 20.54
CA ILE A 339 15.07 -3.91 20.02
C ILE A 339 15.31 -3.42 18.59
N ASN A 340 16.42 -2.74 18.34
CA ASN A 340 16.77 -2.21 17.03
C ASN A 340 16.97 -3.34 16.01
N ASP A 341 17.77 -4.36 16.33
CA ASP A 341 17.96 -5.54 15.48
C ASP A 341 16.58 -6.17 15.16
N TYR A 342 15.72 -6.35 16.16
CA TYR A 342 14.39 -6.91 15.97
C TYR A 342 13.51 -6.03 15.06
N MET A 343 13.47 -4.71 15.27
CA MET A 343 12.65 -3.80 14.46
C MET A 343 13.12 -3.76 13.00
N SER A 344 14.44 -3.75 12.78
CA SER A 344 15.07 -3.74 11.45
C SER A 344 15.14 -5.14 10.79
N ALA A 345 14.55 -6.17 11.42
CA ALA A 345 14.62 -7.56 10.95
C ALA A 345 16.06 -8.11 10.80
N GLU A 346 17.00 -7.56 11.56
CA GLU A 346 18.37 -8.03 11.69
C GLU A 346 18.52 -9.00 12.88
N SER A 347 19.65 -9.71 12.95
CA SER A 347 19.88 -10.69 14.02
C SER A 347 21.31 -10.73 14.55
N GLY A 348 22.14 -9.72 14.26
CA GLY A 348 23.56 -9.73 14.59
C GLY A 348 23.83 -9.95 16.09
N THR A 349 23.10 -9.25 16.96
CA THR A 349 23.23 -9.42 18.42
C THR A 349 22.78 -10.82 18.86
N MET A 350 21.66 -11.31 18.30
CA MET A 350 21.13 -12.64 18.61
C MET A 350 22.04 -13.78 18.13
N ASP A 351 22.68 -13.64 16.97
CA ASP A 351 23.65 -14.61 16.45
C ASP A 351 24.89 -14.68 17.35
N GLY A 352 25.35 -13.52 17.86
CA GLY A 352 26.41 -13.44 18.87
C GLY A 352 26.03 -14.17 20.16
N TYR A 353 24.82 -13.96 20.67
CA TYR A 353 24.32 -14.63 21.88
C TYR A 353 24.17 -16.14 21.71
N HIS A 354 23.59 -16.60 20.58
CA HIS A 354 23.40 -18.02 20.32
C HIS A 354 24.72 -18.79 20.26
N ARG A 355 25.78 -18.19 19.70
CA ARG A 355 27.12 -18.77 19.67
C ARG A 355 27.64 -19.15 21.05
N ASP A 356 27.31 -18.36 22.06
CA ASP A 356 27.67 -18.58 23.46
C ASP A 356 26.61 -19.37 24.23
N GLY A 357 25.52 -19.83 23.59
CA GLY A 357 24.44 -20.58 24.22
C GLY A 357 23.49 -19.71 25.04
N ILE A 358 23.37 -18.43 24.69
CA ILE A 358 22.50 -17.44 25.33
C ILE A 358 21.23 -17.28 24.51
N ALA A 359 20.07 -17.35 25.16
CA ALA A 359 18.79 -17.01 24.56
C ALA A 359 18.35 -15.62 25.03
N ALA A 360 17.81 -14.80 24.13
CA ALA A 360 17.12 -13.57 24.50
C ALA A 360 15.79 -13.48 23.76
N GLY A 361 14.79 -12.93 24.45
CA GLY A 361 13.45 -12.81 23.92
C GLY A 361 12.54 -12.05 24.86
N PHE A 362 11.25 -12.13 24.60
CA PHE A 362 10.23 -11.48 25.39
C PHE A 362 9.03 -12.39 25.60
N PHE A 363 8.33 -12.18 26.71
CA PHE A 363 6.98 -12.70 26.88
C PHE A 363 5.98 -11.71 26.31
N ALA A 364 5.02 -12.20 25.52
CA ALA A 364 3.88 -11.44 25.03
C ALA A 364 2.60 -11.95 25.70
N TYR A 365 1.74 -11.03 26.16
CA TYR A 365 0.47 -11.35 26.82
C TYR A 365 -0.59 -10.28 26.57
N PRO A 366 -1.89 -10.61 26.62
CA PRO A 366 -2.96 -9.67 26.24
C PRO A 366 -3.23 -8.61 27.31
N LEU A 367 -3.57 -7.40 26.86
CA LEU A 367 -3.94 -6.28 27.74
C LEU A 367 -5.46 -6.11 27.95
N GLN A 368 -6.29 -6.84 27.20
CA GLN A 368 -7.76 -6.69 27.22
C GLN A 368 -8.37 -6.94 28.62
N GLY A 369 -7.78 -7.85 29.40
CA GLY A 369 -8.24 -8.16 30.76
C GLY A 369 -7.97 -7.06 31.80
N PHE A 370 -7.19 -6.04 31.47
CA PHE A 370 -6.78 -4.98 32.39
C PHE A 370 -7.62 -3.72 32.19
N THR A 371 -8.64 -3.52 33.05
CA THR A 371 -9.61 -2.41 32.98
C THR A 371 -9.67 -1.56 34.26
N GLY A 372 -10.29 -0.38 34.17
CA GLY A 372 -10.54 0.56 35.29
C GLY A 372 -9.54 1.73 35.38
N GLU A 373 -9.82 2.70 36.26
CA GLU A 373 -9.04 3.95 36.40
C GLU A 373 -7.55 3.72 36.74
N ASP A 374 -7.22 2.63 37.45
CA ASP A 374 -5.85 2.24 37.81
C ASP A 374 -5.15 1.32 36.77
N ARG A 375 -5.63 1.27 35.51
CA ARG A 375 -5.12 0.33 34.48
C ARG A 375 -3.60 0.34 34.34
N ALA A 376 -2.99 1.52 34.19
CA ALA A 376 -1.54 1.65 34.02
C ALA A 376 -0.76 1.05 35.20
N LYS A 377 -1.23 1.29 36.42
CA LYS A 377 -0.63 0.72 37.64
C LYS A 377 -0.78 -0.81 37.68
N LYS A 378 -1.96 -1.34 37.36
CA LYS A 378 -2.19 -2.80 37.32
C LYS A 378 -1.28 -3.50 36.32
N LEU A 379 -1.00 -2.88 35.18
CA LEU A 379 -0.08 -3.41 34.18
C LEU A 379 1.37 -3.48 34.69
N LEU A 380 1.83 -2.43 35.37
CA LEU A 380 3.13 -2.42 36.01
C LEU A 380 3.21 -3.45 37.14
N ASP A 381 2.22 -3.48 38.04
CA ASP A 381 2.14 -4.45 39.14
C ASP A 381 2.14 -5.91 38.62
N PHE A 382 1.46 -6.18 37.49
CA PHE A 382 1.46 -7.49 36.86
C PHE A 382 2.84 -7.87 36.28
N ARG A 383 3.50 -6.94 35.59
CA ARG A 383 4.84 -7.15 35.04
C ARG A 383 5.86 -7.39 36.15
N ASP A 384 5.80 -6.62 37.23
CA ASP A 384 6.64 -6.79 38.42
C ASP A 384 6.41 -8.17 39.08
N ALA A 385 5.15 -8.60 39.18
CA ALA A 385 4.79 -9.91 39.71
C ALA A 385 5.30 -11.06 38.82
N LEU A 386 5.19 -10.93 37.50
CA LEU A 386 5.73 -11.90 36.54
C LEU A 386 7.26 -12.01 36.66
N GLN A 387 7.96 -10.87 36.68
CA GLN A 387 9.40 -10.82 36.88
C GLN A 387 9.81 -11.48 38.21
N ALA A 388 9.12 -11.19 39.30
CA ALA A 388 9.39 -11.79 40.60
C ALA A 388 9.16 -13.31 40.59
N ALA A 389 8.05 -13.78 40.01
CA ALA A 389 7.71 -15.19 39.95
C ALA A 389 8.70 -16.00 39.11
N VAL A 390 9.12 -15.47 37.95
CA VAL A 390 10.13 -16.11 37.12
C VAL A 390 11.47 -16.15 37.85
N THR A 391 11.88 -15.05 38.49
CA THR A 391 13.13 -14.99 39.26
C THR A 391 13.13 -15.99 40.43
N GLU A 392 12.02 -16.12 41.15
CA GLU A 392 11.89 -17.06 42.28
C GLU A 392 11.90 -18.53 41.83
N LYS A 393 11.14 -18.87 40.77
CA LYS A 393 10.95 -20.26 40.33
C LYS A 393 12.10 -20.76 39.45
N ALA A 394 12.63 -19.95 38.53
CA ALA A 394 13.76 -20.32 37.65
C ALA A 394 15.13 -20.09 38.31
N GLY A 395 15.20 -19.13 39.25
CA GLY A 395 16.40 -18.70 39.95
C GLY A 395 17.06 -17.46 39.32
N GLU A 396 17.63 -16.58 40.14
CA GLU A 396 18.34 -15.36 39.72
C GLU A 396 19.50 -15.63 38.75
N GLU A 397 20.05 -16.84 38.75
CA GLU A 397 21.12 -17.25 37.84
C GLU A 397 20.62 -17.74 36.47
N ALA A 398 19.31 -17.85 36.26
CA ALA A 398 18.74 -18.34 35.00
C ALA A 398 18.34 -17.21 34.04
N VAL A 399 18.05 -16.02 34.55
CA VAL A 399 17.49 -14.91 33.76
C VAL A 399 17.95 -13.54 34.27
N ILE A 400 18.07 -12.59 33.36
CA ILE A 400 18.09 -11.16 33.69
C ILE A 400 17.05 -10.43 32.85
N PHE A 401 16.27 -9.55 33.50
CA PHE A 401 15.27 -8.73 32.82
C PHE A 401 15.89 -7.44 32.27
N LEU A 402 15.48 -7.10 31.06
CA LEU A 402 15.96 -5.94 30.32
C LEU A 402 15.02 -4.76 30.43
N GLY A 403 13.74 -5.02 30.66
CA GLY A 403 12.68 -4.02 30.69
C GLY A 403 11.39 -4.62 30.13
N GLY A 404 10.51 -3.78 29.64
CA GLY A 404 9.26 -4.24 29.05
C GLY A 404 8.55 -3.11 28.32
N ALA A 405 7.58 -3.50 27.50
CA ALA A 405 6.84 -2.57 26.65
C ALA A 405 5.34 -2.77 26.81
N THR A 406 4.60 -1.69 26.56
CA THR A 406 3.16 -1.68 26.54
C THR A 406 2.73 -1.26 25.15
N GLY A 407 1.99 -2.14 24.47
CA GLY A 407 1.35 -1.85 23.21
C GLY A 407 -0.13 -1.58 23.33
N LEU A 408 -0.79 -1.41 22.18
CA LEU A 408 -2.24 -1.22 22.09
C LEU A 408 -2.97 -2.47 22.59
N TYR A 409 -2.47 -3.65 22.21
CA TYR A 409 -3.12 -4.93 22.44
C TYR A 409 -2.34 -5.81 23.43
N ASN A 410 -1.02 -5.69 23.43
CA ASN A 410 -0.12 -6.64 24.10
C ASN A 410 0.84 -5.98 25.10
N GLY A 411 1.09 -6.69 26.20
CA GLY A 411 2.15 -6.38 27.15
C GLY A 411 3.37 -7.25 26.88
N TYR A 412 4.55 -6.65 27.06
CA TYR A 412 5.83 -7.30 26.81
C TYR A 412 6.73 -7.26 28.06
N LEU A 413 7.44 -8.35 28.32
CA LEU A 413 8.50 -8.45 29.31
C LEU A 413 9.76 -9.04 28.67
N ASP A 414 10.83 -8.24 28.62
CA ASP A 414 12.03 -8.51 27.85
C ASP A 414 13.13 -9.10 28.75
N PHE A 415 13.81 -10.15 28.29
CA PHE A 415 14.80 -10.85 29.10
C PHE A 415 15.93 -11.49 28.29
N ILE A 416 17.04 -11.74 28.98
CA ILE A 416 18.10 -12.66 28.56
C ILE A 416 18.04 -13.87 29.48
N ALA A 417 17.92 -15.06 28.91
CA ALA A 417 17.97 -16.32 29.63
C ALA A 417 19.34 -16.99 29.45
N TRP A 418 20.01 -17.18 30.57
CA TRP A 418 21.23 -17.98 30.68
C TRP A 418 20.92 -19.48 30.67
N ASP A 419 19.67 -19.83 30.97
CA ASP A 419 19.06 -21.15 30.83
C ASP A 419 17.56 -20.97 30.52
N LEU A 420 17.17 -21.16 29.25
CA LEU A 420 15.84 -20.78 28.77
C LEU A 420 14.72 -21.66 29.33
N LEU A 421 14.94 -22.98 29.45
CA LEU A 421 13.85 -23.91 29.77
C LEU A 421 13.24 -23.67 31.16
N PRO A 422 14.01 -23.48 32.25
CA PRO A 422 13.46 -23.11 33.55
C PRO A 422 12.69 -21.78 33.54
N VAL A 423 13.14 -20.82 32.72
CA VAL A 423 12.51 -19.50 32.58
C VAL A 423 11.13 -19.63 31.93
N LEU A 424 11.03 -20.39 30.83
CA LEU A 424 9.75 -20.65 30.17
C LEU A 424 8.78 -21.44 31.06
N GLN A 425 9.28 -22.44 31.79
CA GLN A 425 8.47 -23.21 32.74
C GLN A 425 7.91 -22.34 33.87
N ALA A 426 8.74 -21.46 34.44
CA ALA A 426 8.33 -20.55 35.49
C ALA A 426 7.28 -19.53 35.02
N ALA A 427 7.50 -18.94 33.83
CA ALA A 427 6.56 -18.00 33.22
C ALA A 427 5.24 -18.67 32.89
N ARG A 428 5.27 -19.86 32.27
CA ARG A 428 4.07 -20.67 32.01
C ARG A 428 3.26 -20.90 33.28
N SER A 429 3.87 -21.38 34.37
CA SER A 429 3.16 -21.60 35.63
C SER A 429 2.54 -20.31 36.19
N PHE A 430 3.23 -19.17 36.07
CA PHE A 430 2.67 -17.88 36.49
C PHE A 430 1.46 -17.48 35.65
N PHE A 431 1.53 -17.63 34.33
CA PHE A 431 0.44 -17.29 33.43
C PHE A 431 -0.78 -18.21 33.64
N GLU A 432 -0.58 -19.51 33.84
CA GLU A 432 -1.64 -20.47 34.19
C GLU A 432 -2.31 -20.11 35.54
N GLU A 433 -1.52 -19.75 36.56
CA GLU A 433 -2.01 -19.35 37.89
C GLU A 433 -2.83 -18.04 37.86
N ASN A 434 -2.55 -17.15 36.91
CA ASN A 434 -3.23 -15.85 36.76
C ASN A 434 -4.38 -15.87 35.72
N GLY A 435 -4.64 -17.01 35.07
CA GLY A 435 -5.78 -17.20 34.17
C GLY A 435 -5.75 -16.31 32.93
N LEU A 436 -4.57 -16.04 32.37
CA LEU A 436 -4.48 -15.35 31.08
C LEU A 436 -5.05 -16.23 29.96
N PRO A 437 -5.77 -15.66 28.98
CA PRO A 437 -6.34 -16.43 27.88
C PRO A 437 -5.26 -16.94 26.90
N TRP A 438 -4.08 -16.30 26.89
CA TRP A 438 -2.90 -16.78 26.20
C TRP A 438 -1.65 -16.08 26.72
N ALA A 439 -0.48 -16.70 26.51
CA ALA A 439 0.82 -16.05 26.65
C ALA A 439 1.84 -16.76 25.75
N GLN A 440 2.73 -15.99 25.12
CA GLN A 440 3.76 -16.52 24.22
C GLN A 440 5.16 -16.10 24.66
N PHE A 441 6.14 -16.93 24.36
CA PHE A 441 7.54 -16.56 24.27
C PHE A 441 7.89 -16.27 22.81
N HIS A 442 8.65 -15.21 22.57
CA HIS A 442 9.19 -14.91 21.26
C HIS A 442 10.67 -14.57 21.38
N ALA A 443 11.51 -15.15 20.51
CA ALA A 443 12.91 -14.77 20.43
C ALA A 443 13.04 -13.33 19.88
N PHE A 444 14.13 -12.62 20.17
CA PHE A 444 14.42 -11.32 19.53
C PHE A 444 14.86 -11.48 18.07
N ARG A 445 14.08 -12.22 17.27
CA ARG A 445 14.22 -12.39 15.82
C ARG A 445 12.86 -12.20 15.20
N ARG A 446 12.71 -11.24 14.29
CA ARG A 446 11.41 -10.88 13.71
C ARG A 446 10.89 -11.89 12.69
N ASN A 447 11.78 -12.61 12.03
CA ASN A 447 11.49 -13.56 10.95
C ASN A 447 11.24 -15.01 11.41
N VAL A 448 10.89 -15.23 12.68
CA VAL A 448 10.59 -16.55 13.24
C VAL A 448 9.29 -16.51 14.04
N GLY A 449 8.65 -17.66 14.21
CA GLY A 449 7.39 -17.76 14.97
C GLY A 449 7.59 -17.66 16.49
N GLY A 450 6.49 -17.41 17.20
CA GLY A 450 6.40 -17.49 18.65
C GLY A 450 6.17 -18.91 19.17
N VAL A 451 6.35 -19.09 20.47
CA VAL A 451 6.13 -20.34 21.21
C VAL A 451 5.04 -20.11 22.26
N ASP A 452 3.92 -20.80 22.14
CA ASP A 452 2.86 -20.74 23.13
C ASP A 452 3.31 -21.33 24.47
N LEU A 453 3.17 -20.52 25.53
CA LEU A 453 3.43 -20.92 26.92
C LEU A 453 2.14 -21.33 27.61
N VAL A 454 1.10 -20.53 27.38
CA VAL A 454 -0.27 -20.82 27.76
C VAL A 454 -1.09 -20.59 26.50
N GLU A 455 -1.69 -21.66 26.02
CA GLU A 455 -2.95 -21.55 25.32
C GLU A 455 -3.99 -21.63 26.43
N GLY A 456 -4.85 -20.62 26.58
CA GLY A 456 -6.10 -20.90 27.25
C GLY A 456 -6.72 -22.11 26.54
N GLU A 457 -7.42 -22.96 27.28
CA GLU A 457 -8.55 -23.62 26.64
C GLU A 457 -9.49 -22.48 26.23
N GLU A 458 -9.20 -21.87 25.09
CA GLU A 458 -10.23 -21.31 24.25
C GLU A 458 -11.13 -22.52 24.00
N GLU A 459 -12.21 -22.64 24.79
CA GLU A 459 -13.30 -23.55 24.41
C GLU A 459 -13.55 -23.26 22.94
N ASP A 460 -13.47 -24.30 22.10
CA ASP A 460 -13.72 -24.15 20.67
C ASP A 460 -15.02 -23.35 20.55
N PRO A 461 -14.99 -22.19 19.87
CA PRO A 461 -16.15 -21.36 19.80
C PRO A 461 -17.26 -22.21 19.18
N PRO A 462 -18.52 -22.07 19.63
CA PRO A 462 -19.60 -22.83 19.04
C PRO A 462 -19.66 -22.52 17.54
N VAL A 463 -19.19 -23.48 16.74
CA VAL A 463 -19.23 -23.41 15.27
C VAL A 463 -20.62 -23.76 14.79
N ASP A 464 -20.99 -23.24 13.62
CA ASP A 464 -22.19 -23.65 12.95
C ASP A 464 -22.11 -25.15 12.62
N PRO A 465 -23.09 -25.98 13.02
CA PRO A 465 -23.02 -27.43 12.87
C PRO A 465 -23.14 -27.90 11.41
N GLN A 466 -23.61 -27.05 10.50
CA GLN A 466 -23.72 -27.33 9.07
C GLN A 466 -22.39 -27.07 8.35
N THR A 467 -21.72 -25.97 8.66
CA THR A 467 -20.47 -25.57 7.99
C THR A 467 -19.22 -26.07 8.71
N GLY A 468 -19.32 -26.36 10.02
CA GLY A 468 -18.18 -26.65 10.87
C GLY A 468 -17.25 -25.45 11.08
N SER A 469 -17.74 -24.24 10.81
CA SER A 469 -17.00 -22.98 10.88
C SER A 469 -17.72 -21.97 11.77
N LEU A 470 -17.00 -20.93 12.17
CA LEU A 470 -17.59 -19.71 12.71
C LEU A 470 -18.61 -19.08 11.76
N LEU A 471 -18.42 -19.21 10.45
CA LEU A 471 -19.35 -18.76 9.41
C LEU A 471 -20.55 -19.71 9.32
N SER A 472 -21.75 -19.16 9.39
CA SER A 472 -22.99 -19.89 9.10
C SER A 472 -23.12 -20.16 7.60
N GLN A 473 -24.07 -21.03 7.22
CA GLN A 473 -24.40 -21.23 5.81
C GLN A 473 -24.87 -19.93 5.15
N GLU A 474 -25.61 -19.08 5.87
CA GLU A 474 -26.08 -17.79 5.37
C GLU A 474 -24.91 -16.84 5.07
N ASP A 475 -23.87 -16.83 5.91
CA ASP A 475 -22.67 -16.03 5.69
C ASP A 475 -21.90 -16.53 4.44
N ILE A 476 -21.82 -17.85 4.25
CA ILE A 476 -21.21 -18.45 3.05
C ILE A 476 -22.03 -18.13 1.80
N ASP A 477 -23.36 -18.29 1.84
CA ASP A 477 -24.27 -17.99 0.73
C ASP A 477 -24.20 -16.50 0.35
N ALA A 478 -24.05 -15.61 1.35
CA ALA A 478 -23.86 -14.18 1.13
C ALA A 478 -22.55 -13.89 0.38
N MET A 479 -21.45 -14.57 0.73
CA MET A 479 -20.19 -14.44 0.01
C MET A 479 -20.25 -15.08 -1.39
N GLU A 480 -20.87 -16.25 -1.55
CA GLU A 480 -21.10 -16.89 -2.85
C GLU A 480 -21.91 -15.98 -3.79
N ALA A 481 -22.91 -15.28 -3.27
CA ALA A 481 -23.69 -14.29 -4.05
C ALA A 481 -22.85 -13.09 -4.54
N MET A 482 -21.67 -12.85 -3.93
CA MET A 482 -20.72 -11.83 -4.38
C MET A 482 -19.72 -12.36 -5.43
N THR A 483 -19.82 -13.64 -5.79
CA THR A 483 -19.00 -14.26 -6.84
C THR A 483 -19.76 -14.25 -8.17
N ASP A 484 -19.29 -13.46 -9.12
CA ASP A 484 -19.70 -13.53 -10.53
C ASP A 484 -18.55 -14.13 -11.37
N ASP A 485 -18.89 -14.78 -12.48
CA ASP A 485 -17.96 -15.46 -13.38
C ASP A 485 -17.05 -14.48 -14.16
N THR A 486 -17.34 -13.18 -14.12
CA THR A 486 -16.61 -12.14 -14.87
C THR A 486 -16.17 -10.93 -14.04
N SER A 487 -16.90 -10.51 -13.00
CA SER A 487 -16.47 -9.40 -12.11
C SER A 487 -17.05 -9.56 -10.70
N GLY A 488 -16.47 -10.42 -9.86
CA GLY A 488 -16.91 -10.55 -8.47
C GLY A 488 -16.67 -9.29 -7.63
N TYR A 489 -17.51 -9.08 -6.61
CA TYR A 489 -17.41 -7.95 -5.67
C TYR A 489 -16.44 -8.26 -4.53
N TYR A 490 -15.18 -8.52 -4.85
CA TYR A 490 -14.21 -9.08 -3.90
C TYR A 490 -13.85 -8.12 -2.75
N TYR A 491 -13.86 -6.79 -2.99
CA TYR A 491 -13.73 -5.79 -1.92
C TYR A 491 -14.89 -5.84 -0.92
N LYS A 492 -16.11 -6.07 -1.41
CA LYS A 492 -17.31 -6.22 -0.58
C LYS A 492 -17.23 -7.48 0.27
N MET A 493 -16.78 -8.59 -0.34
CA MET A 493 -16.56 -9.86 0.36
C MET A 493 -15.50 -9.71 1.46
N PHE A 494 -14.38 -9.03 1.15
CA PHE A 494 -13.35 -8.72 2.13
C PHE A 494 -13.88 -7.87 3.29
N ALA A 495 -14.61 -6.79 2.99
CA ALA A 495 -15.21 -5.92 4.00
C ALA A 495 -16.22 -6.67 4.89
N TYR A 496 -17.07 -7.49 4.28
CA TYR A 496 -18.04 -8.33 4.99
C TYR A 496 -17.37 -9.30 5.97
N LEU A 497 -16.30 -9.98 5.54
CA LEU A 497 -15.52 -10.87 6.41
C LEU A 497 -14.89 -10.11 7.57
N MET A 498 -14.29 -8.95 7.32
CA MET A 498 -13.68 -8.14 8.37
C MET A 498 -14.72 -7.63 9.37
N GLU A 499 -15.88 -7.18 8.90
CA GLU A 499 -16.98 -6.77 9.77
C GLU A 499 -17.53 -7.95 10.59
N PHE A 500 -17.71 -9.12 9.96
CA PHE A 500 -18.12 -10.34 10.65
C PHE A 500 -17.17 -10.69 11.81
N ILE A 501 -15.85 -10.61 11.55
CA ILE A 501 -14.81 -10.89 12.54
C ILE A 501 -14.87 -9.85 13.66
N GLU A 502 -14.80 -8.56 13.34
CA GLU A 502 -14.82 -7.46 14.30
C GLU A 502 -16.07 -7.49 15.19
N LYS A 503 -17.23 -7.72 14.59
CA LYS A 503 -18.49 -7.88 15.32
C LYS A 503 -18.45 -9.08 16.25
N GLY A 504 -17.97 -10.23 15.77
CA GLY A 504 -17.85 -11.45 16.58
C GLY A 504 -16.89 -11.31 17.75
N VAL A 505 -15.77 -10.62 17.56
CA VAL A 505 -14.82 -10.30 18.64
C VAL A 505 -15.44 -9.34 19.65
N ARG A 506 -16.08 -8.26 19.17
CA ARG A 506 -16.74 -7.27 20.02
C ARG A 506 -17.87 -7.87 20.87
N GLU A 507 -18.62 -8.81 20.31
CA GLU A 507 -19.70 -9.53 20.98
C GLU A 507 -19.20 -10.68 21.88
N GLY A 508 -17.90 -11.01 21.82
CA GLY A 508 -17.31 -12.11 22.58
C GLY A 508 -17.73 -13.50 22.09
N ARG A 509 -18.16 -13.64 20.83
CA ARG A 509 -18.52 -14.93 20.21
C ARG A 509 -17.27 -15.78 19.94
N PHE A 510 -16.16 -15.12 19.59
CA PHE A 510 -14.86 -15.71 19.35
C PHE A 510 -13.75 -14.64 19.45
N THR A 511 -12.48 -15.02 19.40
CA THR A 511 -11.33 -14.10 19.36
C THR A 511 -10.79 -13.91 17.93
N HIS A 512 -9.99 -12.86 17.68
CA HIS A 512 -9.29 -12.69 16.39
C HIS A 512 -8.44 -13.91 16.02
N ARG A 513 -7.83 -14.54 17.03
CA ARG A 513 -7.05 -15.77 16.84
C ARG A 513 -7.90 -16.95 16.37
N GLN A 514 -9.07 -17.13 16.97
CA GLN A 514 -10.01 -18.17 16.56
C GLN A 514 -10.51 -17.92 15.13
N ALA A 515 -10.83 -16.68 14.79
CA ALA A 515 -11.19 -16.30 13.42
C ALA A 515 -10.07 -16.58 12.41
N ARG A 516 -8.81 -16.29 12.76
CA ARG A 516 -7.64 -16.59 11.92
C ARG A 516 -7.36 -18.08 11.73
N ARG A 517 -7.67 -18.90 12.72
CA ARG A 517 -7.54 -20.37 12.65
C ARG A 517 -8.69 -21.03 11.91
N ASP A 518 -9.84 -20.37 11.77
CA ASP A 518 -11.01 -20.90 11.08
C ASP A 518 -10.73 -21.11 9.59
N LEU A 519 -10.90 -22.35 9.13
CA LEU A 519 -10.55 -22.75 7.77
C LEU A 519 -11.43 -22.05 6.72
N GLN A 520 -12.73 -21.88 6.97
CA GLN A 520 -13.61 -21.26 5.99
C GLN A 520 -13.34 -19.76 5.90
N ILE A 521 -13.12 -19.07 7.03
CA ILE A 521 -12.72 -17.66 7.02
C ILE A 521 -11.42 -17.49 6.23
N ALA A 522 -10.40 -18.32 6.50
CA ALA A 522 -9.14 -18.22 5.76
C ALA A 522 -9.31 -18.47 4.26
N LEU A 523 -10.11 -19.46 3.87
CA LEU A 523 -10.43 -19.74 2.48
C LEU A 523 -11.11 -18.53 1.81
N TRP A 524 -12.19 -18.01 2.40
CA TRP A 524 -12.93 -16.88 1.83
C TRP A 524 -12.13 -15.57 1.85
N TYR A 525 -11.33 -15.34 2.88
CA TYR A 525 -10.41 -14.20 2.98
C TYR A 525 -9.40 -14.22 1.83
N ALA A 526 -8.71 -15.35 1.64
CA ALA A 526 -7.75 -15.50 0.55
C ALA A 526 -8.42 -15.39 -0.82
N TYR A 527 -9.64 -15.94 -0.97
CA TYR A 527 -10.40 -15.78 -2.21
C TYR A 527 -10.75 -14.34 -2.53
N ALA A 528 -11.19 -13.56 -1.54
CA ALA A 528 -11.45 -12.13 -1.71
C ALA A 528 -10.17 -11.41 -2.12
N CYS A 529 -9.07 -11.61 -1.37
CA CYS A 529 -7.79 -10.98 -1.63
C CYS A 529 -7.20 -11.30 -3.00
N GLU A 530 -7.19 -12.57 -3.41
CA GLU A 530 -6.56 -13.02 -4.66
C GLU A 530 -7.28 -12.51 -5.91
N ASN A 531 -8.54 -12.11 -5.79
CA ASN A 531 -9.31 -11.63 -6.93
C ASN A 531 -9.45 -10.10 -6.98
N VAL A 532 -8.88 -9.37 -6.00
CA VAL A 532 -8.81 -7.90 -6.02
C VAL A 532 -7.84 -7.37 -7.09
N ASN A 533 -6.86 -8.18 -7.52
CA ASN A 533 -5.82 -7.77 -8.48
C ASN A 533 -4.98 -6.56 -8.04
N GLU A 534 -4.61 -6.53 -6.76
CA GLU A 534 -3.63 -5.58 -6.21
C GLU A 534 -2.62 -6.30 -5.32
N TYR A 535 -1.34 -5.93 -5.43
CA TYR A 535 -0.23 -6.59 -4.72
C TYR A 535 -0.45 -6.68 -3.20
N GLU A 536 -0.95 -5.60 -2.58
CA GLU A 536 -1.18 -5.55 -1.14
C GLU A 536 -2.11 -6.67 -0.66
N TYR A 537 -3.13 -7.01 -1.44
CA TYR A 537 -4.10 -8.03 -1.06
C TYR A 537 -3.52 -9.45 -1.17
N TYR A 538 -2.66 -9.72 -2.16
CA TYR A 538 -1.90 -10.96 -2.18
C TYR A 538 -0.97 -11.08 -0.96
N TYR A 539 -0.34 -9.98 -0.54
CA TYR A 539 0.47 -9.95 0.67
C TYR A 539 -0.38 -10.23 1.93
N ARG A 540 -1.54 -9.58 2.06
CA ARG A 540 -2.49 -9.84 3.16
C ARG A 540 -2.92 -11.31 3.23
N ALA A 541 -3.26 -11.92 2.09
CA ALA A 541 -3.60 -13.35 2.02
C ALA A 541 -2.42 -14.23 2.46
N ALA A 542 -1.20 -13.94 2.00
CA ALA A 542 0.00 -14.69 2.37
C ALA A 542 0.32 -14.60 3.88
N GLN A 543 -0.05 -13.50 4.55
CA GLN A 543 0.07 -13.33 6.00
C GLN A 543 -1.06 -14.03 6.77
N TRP A 544 -2.28 -14.02 6.24
CA TRP A 544 -3.46 -14.58 6.93
C TRP A 544 -3.46 -16.11 6.96
N MET A 545 -3.17 -16.73 5.81
CA MET A 545 -3.38 -18.16 5.59
C MET A 545 -2.68 -19.08 6.61
N PRO A 546 -1.39 -18.88 6.98
CA PRO A 546 -0.65 -19.82 7.84
C PRO A 546 -1.31 -20.17 9.17
N ALA A 547 -2.07 -19.25 9.78
CA ALA A 547 -2.76 -19.48 11.05
C ALA A 547 -3.78 -20.63 10.99
N SER A 548 -4.34 -20.91 9.80
CA SER A 548 -5.34 -21.96 9.57
C SER A 548 -4.74 -23.26 9.03
N GLU A 549 -3.42 -23.35 8.79
CA GLU A 549 -2.77 -24.49 8.13
C GLU A 549 -3.02 -25.82 8.88
N GLN A 550 -2.99 -25.78 10.21
CA GLN A 550 -3.27 -26.94 11.06
C GLN A 550 -4.65 -27.59 10.79
N ASN A 551 -5.60 -26.81 10.26
CA ASN A 551 -6.95 -27.23 9.94
C ASN A 551 -7.13 -27.56 8.44
N ALA A 552 -6.10 -27.36 7.61
CA ALA A 552 -6.14 -27.50 6.15
C ALA A 552 -5.80 -28.91 5.63
N ALA A 553 -5.57 -29.89 6.50
CA ALA A 553 -5.25 -31.27 6.10
C ALA A 553 -6.35 -31.83 5.18
N GLY A 554 -5.95 -32.34 4.00
CA GLY A 554 -6.89 -32.79 2.96
C GLY A 554 -7.68 -31.70 2.21
N CYS A 555 -7.33 -30.41 2.35
CA CYS A 555 -7.98 -29.29 1.65
C CYS A 555 -7.05 -28.69 0.58
N GLY A 556 -7.17 -29.16 -0.66
CA GLY A 556 -6.37 -28.68 -1.80
C GLY A 556 -6.60 -27.21 -2.14
N THR A 557 -7.80 -26.69 -1.92
CA THR A 557 -8.14 -25.27 -2.13
C THR A 557 -7.29 -24.35 -1.25
N TRP A 558 -7.03 -24.74 0.01
CA TRP A 558 -6.20 -23.94 0.91
C TRP A 558 -4.77 -23.81 0.39
N TYR A 559 -4.15 -24.94 0.04
CA TYR A 559 -2.79 -24.97 -0.49
C TYR A 559 -2.68 -24.23 -1.84
N TYR A 560 -3.71 -24.32 -2.68
CA TYR A 560 -3.78 -23.59 -3.94
C TYR A 560 -3.80 -22.07 -3.72
N ARG A 561 -4.73 -21.58 -2.88
CA ARG A 561 -4.87 -20.15 -2.56
C ARG A 561 -3.59 -19.60 -1.93
N TYR A 562 -3.06 -20.31 -0.93
CA TYR A 562 -1.80 -19.91 -0.30
C TYR A 562 -0.63 -19.85 -1.29
N ALA A 563 -0.51 -20.83 -2.19
CA ALA A 563 0.51 -20.81 -3.23
C ALA A 563 0.34 -19.63 -4.20
N VAL A 564 -0.89 -19.29 -4.60
CA VAL A 564 -1.17 -18.12 -5.44
C VAL A 564 -0.73 -16.83 -4.74
N ALA A 565 -1.13 -16.64 -3.48
CA ALA A 565 -0.69 -15.49 -2.69
C ALA A 565 0.84 -15.37 -2.64
N LEU A 566 1.54 -16.49 -2.40
CA LEU A 566 3.02 -16.52 -2.38
C LEU A 566 3.65 -16.23 -3.76
N ILE A 567 3.06 -16.71 -4.86
CA ILE A 567 3.54 -16.43 -6.23
C ILE A 567 3.54 -14.92 -6.49
N TYR A 568 2.42 -14.25 -6.22
CA TYR A 568 2.28 -12.81 -6.44
C TYR A 568 3.08 -11.95 -5.46
N CYS A 569 3.54 -12.53 -4.35
CA CYS A 569 4.52 -11.93 -3.44
C CYS A 569 5.98 -12.20 -3.82
N GLY A 570 6.25 -12.97 -4.88
CA GLY A 570 7.60 -13.37 -5.31
C GLY A 570 8.28 -14.44 -4.43
N ARG A 571 7.52 -15.10 -3.55
CA ARG A 571 7.99 -16.17 -2.64
C ARG A 571 7.86 -17.56 -3.30
N LEU A 572 8.53 -17.73 -4.44
CA LEU A 572 8.27 -18.84 -5.38
C LEU A 572 8.65 -20.22 -4.84
N GLU A 573 9.71 -20.31 -4.03
CA GLU A 573 10.13 -21.56 -3.39
C GLU A 573 9.06 -22.04 -2.40
N GLU A 574 8.56 -21.14 -1.54
CA GLU A 574 7.49 -21.45 -0.59
C GLU A 574 6.18 -21.80 -1.31
N ALA A 575 5.85 -21.09 -2.39
CA ALA A 575 4.68 -21.41 -3.21
C ALA A 575 4.76 -22.82 -3.81
N LYS A 576 5.96 -23.23 -4.23
CA LYS A 576 6.21 -24.59 -4.74
C LYS A 576 6.03 -25.64 -3.64
N GLU A 577 6.50 -25.40 -2.43
CA GLU A 577 6.29 -26.34 -1.32
C GLU A 577 4.82 -26.49 -0.97
N ALA A 578 4.11 -25.36 -0.84
CA ALA A 578 2.68 -25.34 -0.54
C ALA A 578 1.89 -26.12 -1.61
N ILE A 579 2.13 -25.87 -2.90
CA ILE A 579 1.35 -26.51 -3.96
C ILE A 579 1.68 -28.01 -4.12
N GLU A 580 2.94 -28.40 -3.92
CA GLU A 580 3.35 -29.81 -4.00
C GLU A 580 2.75 -30.62 -2.84
N ARG A 581 2.58 -30.01 -1.67
CA ARG A 581 1.80 -30.59 -0.58
C ARG A 581 0.30 -30.63 -0.92
N GLY A 582 -0.25 -29.55 -1.49
CA GLY A 582 -1.65 -29.47 -1.91
C GLY A 582 -2.08 -30.60 -2.85
N VAL A 583 -1.28 -30.92 -3.87
CA VAL A 583 -1.59 -32.01 -4.82
C VAL A 583 -1.40 -33.41 -4.21
N GLN A 584 -0.72 -33.53 -3.06
CA GLN A 584 -0.63 -34.78 -2.29
C GLN A 584 -1.81 -34.94 -1.32
N GLU A 585 -2.17 -33.85 -0.64
CA GLU A 585 -3.28 -33.79 0.32
C GLU A 585 -4.63 -34.00 -0.37
N GLU A 586 -4.86 -33.34 -1.52
CA GLU A 586 -6.07 -33.51 -2.31
C GLU A 586 -5.76 -33.66 -3.81
N PRO A 587 -5.32 -34.85 -4.27
CA PRO A 587 -4.97 -35.08 -5.68
C PRO A 587 -6.14 -34.91 -6.66
N GLY A 588 -7.37 -34.87 -6.14
CA GLY A 588 -8.61 -34.67 -6.89
C GLY A 588 -8.92 -33.21 -7.20
N TYR A 589 -8.28 -32.25 -6.52
CA TYR A 589 -8.48 -30.83 -6.76
C TYR A 589 -7.68 -30.40 -8.01
N PRO A 590 -8.34 -30.03 -9.13
CA PRO A 590 -7.64 -29.83 -10.40
C PRO A 590 -6.72 -28.62 -10.37
N TRP A 591 -7.13 -27.51 -9.76
CA TRP A 591 -6.39 -26.24 -9.80
C TRP A 591 -5.04 -26.30 -9.07
N GLY A 592 -4.89 -27.21 -8.11
CA GLY A 592 -3.58 -27.54 -7.51
C GLY A 592 -2.57 -28.02 -8.57
N TRP A 593 -3.01 -28.86 -9.51
CA TRP A 593 -2.16 -29.34 -10.61
C TRP A 593 -1.83 -28.25 -11.64
N LEU A 594 -2.70 -27.24 -11.79
CA LEU A 594 -2.44 -26.10 -12.68
C LEU A 594 -1.23 -25.32 -12.17
N GLN A 595 -1.26 -24.92 -10.90
CA GLN A 595 -0.19 -24.15 -10.28
C GLN A 595 1.10 -24.97 -10.10
N ALA A 596 0.99 -26.26 -9.74
CA ALA A 596 2.14 -27.16 -9.73
C ALA A 596 2.78 -27.27 -11.13
N GLY A 597 1.98 -27.27 -12.20
CA GLY A 597 2.45 -27.24 -13.58
C GLY A 597 3.27 -25.99 -13.90
N LYS A 598 2.75 -24.81 -13.57
CA LYS A 598 3.41 -23.51 -13.77
C LYS A 598 4.74 -23.42 -12.99
N LEU A 599 4.73 -23.75 -11.70
CA LEU A 599 5.91 -23.70 -10.85
C LEU A 599 6.96 -24.74 -11.24
N ARG A 600 6.58 -25.99 -11.53
CA ARG A 600 7.56 -27.00 -12.04
C ARG A 600 8.23 -26.53 -13.32
N ALA A 601 7.49 -25.93 -14.24
CA ALA A 601 8.05 -25.39 -15.47
C ALA A 601 9.03 -24.23 -15.19
N HIS A 602 8.67 -23.30 -14.30
CA HIS A 602 9.54 -22.21 -13.85
C HIS A 602 10.86 -22.73 -13.27
N PHE A 603 10.81 -23.73 -12.39
CA PHE A 603 11.99 -24.35 -11.78
C PHE A 603 12.71 -25.36 -12.69
N GLY A 604 12.34 -25.47 -13.96
CA GLY A 604 13.03 -26.26 -14.98
C GLY A 604 12.61 -27.73 -15.08
N ASP A 605 11.66 -28.21 -14.29
CA ASP A 605 11.05 -29.54 -14.41
C ASP A 605 9.92 -29.56 -15.45
N ARG A 606 10.30 -29.42 -16.71
CA ARG A 606 9.36 -29.45 -17.84
C ARG A 606 8.60 -30.77 -17.96
N ALA A 607 9.21 -31.89 -17.56
CA ALA A 607 8.57 -33.21 -17.65
C ALA A 607 7.48 -33.36 -16.58
N GLY A 608 7.78 -33.01 -15.33
CA GLY A 608 6.80 -33.01 -14.24
C GLY A 608 5.69 -31.98 -14.44
N ALA A 609 5.98 -30.84 -15.09
CA ALA A 609 4.97 -29.85 -15.47
C ALA A 609 3.95 -30.41 -16.49
N LEU A 610 4.41 -31.11 -17.52
CA LEU A 610 3.52 -31.74 -18.52
C LEU A 610 2.71 -32.91 -17.94
N GLU A 611 3.26 -33.66 -16.97
CA GLU A 611 2.50 -34.67 -16.25
C GLU A 611 1.45 -34.05 -15.31
N ALA A 612 1.73 -32.91 -14.68
CA ALA A 612 0.73 -32.15 -13.91
C ALA A 612 -0.44 -31.69 -14.80
N VAL A 613 -0.13 -31.11 -15.97
CA VAL A 613 -1.15 -30.73 -16.97
C VAL A 613 -1.99 -31.91 -17.42
N LYS A 614 -1.36 -33.07 -17.67
CA LYS A 614 -2.07 -34.29 -18.07
C LYS A 614 -2.97 -34.81 -16.95
N GLN A 615 -2.56 -34.69 -15.70
CA GLN A 615 -3.39 -35.04 -14.55
C GLN A 615 -4.56 -34.05 -14.40
N GLY A 616 -4.34 -32.75 -14.55
CA GLY A 616 -5.40 -31.73 -14.60
C GLY A 616 -6.44 -31.99 -15.70
N LEU A 617 -5.99 -32.23 -16.95
CA LEU A 617 -6.86 -32.59 -18.07
C LEU A 617 -7.59 -33.93 -17.90
N ARG A 618 -7.10 -34.81 -17.02
CA ARG A 618 -7.81 -36.05 -16.67
C ARG A 618 -8.97 -35.76 -15.71
N LEU A 619 -8.80 -34.79 -14.82
CA LEU A 619 -9.83 -34.34 -13.87
C LEU A 619 -10.87 -33.44 -14.56
N VAL A 620 -10.42 -32.51 -15.42
CA VAL A 620 -11.28 -31.59 -16.20
C VAL A 620 -10.96 -31.71 -17.69
N PRO A 621 -11.59 -32.66 -18.42
CA PRO A 621 -11.30 -32.90 -19.82
C PRO A 621 -11.67 -31.71 -20.73
N GLY A 622 -10.69 -31.22 -21.49
CA GLY A 622 -10.91 -30.15 -22.48
C GLY A 622 -10.85 -28.73 -21.93
N ASP A 623 -10.46 -28.58 -20.66
CA ASP A 623 -10.28 -27.29 -20.00
C ASP A 623 -9.33 -26.35 -20.76
N TYR A 624 -9.72 -25.08 -20.90
CA TYR A 624 -8.99 -24.08 -21.68
C TYR A 624 -7.63 -23.77 -21.07
N GLU A 625 -7.58 -23.50 -19.76
CA GLU A 625 -6.37 -23.13 -19.02
C GLU A 625 -5.31 -24.22 -19.08
N PHE A 626 -5.68 -25.47 -18.85
CA PHE A 626 -4.73 -26.58 -18.98
C PHE A 626 -4.23 -26.78 -20.42
N LEU A 627 -5.07 -26.55 -21.42
CA LEU A 627 -4.67 -26.66 -22.82
C LEU A 627 -3.73 -25.52 -23.23
N THR A 628 -3.94 -24.32 -22.71
CA THR A 628 -3.07 -23.15 -22.88
C THR A 628 -1.73 -23.37 -22.19
N LEU A 629 -1.73 -23.71 -20.90
CA LEU A 629 -0.53 -24.01 -20.12
C LEU A 629 0.32 -25.10 -20.79
N ARG A 630 -0.30 -26.13 -21.37
CA ARG A 630 0.44 -27.17 -22.14
C ARG A 630 1.25 -26.58 -23.28
N LYS A 631 0.66 -25.64 -24.04
CA LYS A 631 1.31 -25.00 -25.20
C LYS A 631 2.44 -24.09 -24.72
N GLU A 632 2.22 -23.36 -23.64
CA GLU A 632 3.18 -22.43 -23.06
C GLU A 632 4.41 -23.15 -22.50
N ILE A 633 4.21 -24.23 -21.73
CA ILE A 633 5.30 -25.10 -21.26
C ILE A 633 6.07 -25.68 -22.46
N GLN A 634 5.37 -25.97 -23.56
CA GLN A 634 6.02 -26.46 -24.78
C GLN A 634 6.84 -25.37 -25.50
N ALA A 635 6.35 -24.14 -25.47
CA ALA A 635 7.02 -22.96 -26.02
C ALA A 635 8.17 -22.44 -25.13
N GLY A 636 8.20 -22.84 -23.86
CA GLY A 636 9.18 -22.34 -22.88
C GLY A 636 8.81 -20.97 -22.34
N ALA A 637 7.52 -20.72 -22.13
CA ALA A 637 7.03 -19.48 -21.53
C ALA A 637 7.56 -19.27 -20.10
N THR A 638 7.72 -18.01 -19.70
CA THR A 638 8.06 -17.63 -18.32
C THR A 638 6.86 -17.82 -17.39
N LEU A 639 7.11 -17.80 -16.07
CA LEU A 639 6.01 -17.89 -15.08
C LEU A 639 5.02 -16.73 -15.26
N GLU A 640 5.52 -15.52 -15.43
CA GLU A 640 4.71 -14.31 -15.66
C GLU A 640 3.85 -14.42 -16.94
N GLN A 641 4.36 -15.05 -18.00
CA GLN A 641 3.57 -15.33 -19.20
C GLN A 641 2.44 -16.33 -18.91
N MET A 642 2.75 -17.41 -18.19
CA MET A 642 1.75 -18.43 -17.80
C MET A 642 0.71 -17.91 -16.81
N GLU A 643 0.99 -16.84 -16.06
CA GLU A 643 0.01 -16.16 -15.19
C GLU A 643 -0.79 -15.06 -15.91
N TYR A 644 -0.38 -14.65 -17.12
CA TYR A 644 -1.07 -13.61 -17.88
C TYR A 644 -2.24 -14.17 -18.69
N HIS A 645 -3.17 -14.82 -18.00
CA HIS A 645 -4.37 -15.43 -18.58
C HIS A 645 -5.62 -15.23 -17.72
N TRP A 646 -6.78 -15.18 -18.37
CA TRP A 646 -8.08 -15.27 -17.70
C TRP A 646 -8.68 -16.67 -17.88
N ILE A 647 -9.34 -17.17 -16.83
CA ILE A 647 -9.98 -18.49 -16.86
C ILE A 647 -11.09 -18.53 -17.94
N ASN A 648 -11.80 -17.42 -18.14
CA ASN A 648 -12.80 -17.27 -19.20
C ASN A 648 -12.12 -17.09 -20.57
N PRO A 649 -12.36 -17.98 -21.56
CA PRO A 649 -11.68 -17.92 -22.86
C PRO A 649 -11.98 -16.70 -23.72
N ASP A 650 -13.14 -16.04 -23.54
CA ASP A 650 -13.50 -14.81 -24.26
C ASP A 650 -12.78 -13.61 -23.64
N ALA A 651 -12.80 -13.51 -22.31
CA ALA A 651 -12.04 -12.49 -21.58
C ALA A 651 -10.53 -12.62 -21.84
N ASP A 652 -10.01 -13.85 -21.83
CA ASP A 652 -8.60 -14.11 -22.16
C ASP A 652 -8.27 -13.68 -23.59
N ARG A 653 -9.15 -13.95 -24.56
CA ARG A 653 -8.96 -13.45 -25.94
C ARG A 653 -8.88 -11.92 -25.99
N GLN A 654 -9.72 -11.22 -25.23
CA GLN A 654 -9.68 -9.76 -25.14
C GLN A 654 -8.36 -9.29 -24.52
N LEU A 655 -7.95 -9.91 -23.40
CA LEU A 655 -6.67 -9.66 -22.72
C LEU A 655 -5.48 -9.85 -23.68
N GLN A 656 -5.40 -10.99 -24.36
CA GLN A 656 -4.32 -11.30 -25.31
C GLN A 656 -4.34 -10.38 -26.55
N SER A 657 -5.49 -9.78 -26.88
CA SER A 657 -5.63 -8.83 -27.99
C SER A 657 -5.37 -7.37 -27.62
N GLY A 658 -5.14 -7.08 -26.33
CA GLY A 658 -4.96 -5.70 -25.81
C GLY A 658 -6.26 -4.89 -25.77
N LEU A 659 -7.42 -5.56 -25.77
CA LEU A 659 -8.74 -4.94 -25.73
C LEU A 659 -9.40 -5.02 -24.34
N ALA A 660 -8.75 -5.66 -23.36
CA ALA A 660 -9.26 -5.74 -21.99
C ALA A 660 -8.91 -4.46 -21.21
N GLU A 661 -9.90 -3.85 -20.57
CA GLU A 661 -9.74 -2.61 -19.79
C GLU A 661 -8.84 -2.79 -18.56
N ASP A 662 -8.78 -4.00 -18.00
CA ASP A 662 -7.99 -4.35 -16.81
C ASP A 662 -6.59 -4.91 -17.11
N ALA A 663 -6.20 -4.94 -18.39
CA ALA A 663 -4.94 -5.53 -18.84
C ALA A 663 -3.72 -4.93 -18.11
N ASP A 664 -3.71 -3.61 -17.92
CA ASP A 664 -2.63 -2.90 -17.23
C ASP A 664 -2.58 -3.23 -15.73
N ALA A 665 -3.74 -3.40 -15.08
CA ALA A 665 -3.81 -3.77 -13.66
C ALA A 665 -3.24 -5.17 -13.43
N LYS A 666 -3.63 -6.15 -14.26
CA LYS A 666 -3.11 -7.52 -14.20
C LYS A 666 -1.59 -7.56 -14.43
N GLN A 667 -1.08 -6.80 -15.40
CA GLN A 667 0.36 -6.72 -15.66
C GLN A 667 1.14 -6.09 -14.49
N ARG A 668 0.59 -5.07 -13.82
CA ARG A 668 1.22 -4.47 -12.63
C ARG A 668 1.43 -5.49 -11.52
N VAL A 669 0.43 -6.29 -11.18
CA VAL A 669 0.60 -7.30 -10.11
C VAL A 669 1.49 -8.46 -10.56
N ILE A 670 1.40 -8.90 -11.81
CA ILE A 670 2.31 -9.93 -12.36
C ILE A 670 3.77 -9.46 -12.30
N SER A 671 4.03 -8.16 -12.40
CA SER A 671 5.37 -7.59 -12.24
C SER A 671 5.99 -7.87 -10.87
N CYS A 672 5.18 -8.20 -9.85
CA CYS A 672 5.63 -8.56 -8.50
C CYS A 672 6.06 -10.05 -8.36
N ILE A 673 5.98 -10.87 -9.41
CA ILE A 673 6.25 -12.31 -9.30
C ILE A 673 7.75 -12.64 -9.37
N THR A 674 8.49 -12.14 -10.37
CA THR A 674 9.93 -12.44 -10.52
C THR A 674 10.80 -11.19 -10.44
N THR A 675 12.01 -11.27 -9.87
CA THR A 675 12.91 -10.10 -9.84
C THR A 675 13.72 -9.97 -11.13
N ASP A 676 13.71 -8.79 -11.76
CA ASP A 676 14.69 -8.43 -12.80
C ASP A 676 16.00 -7.95 -12.14
N GLY A 677 17.02 -8.81 -12.16
CA GLY A 677 18.32 -8.50 -11.55
C GLY A 677 19.02 -7.27 -12.16
N GLU A 678 18.84 -7.01 -13.46
CA GLU A 678 19.44 -5.81 -14.08
C GLU A 678 18.70 -4.54 -13.68
N GLY A 679 17.36 -4.59 -13.66
CA GLY A 679 16.53 -3.49 -13.21
C GLY A 679 16.74 -3.12 -11.75
N LEU A 680 16.82 -4.12 -10.88
CA LEU A 680 17.16 -3.91 -9.48
C LEU A 680 18.55 -3.27 -9.33
N ALA A 681 19.57 -3.76 -10.04
CA ALA A 681 20.90 -3.17 -10.01
C ALA A 681 20.91 -1.70 -10.49
N ARG A 682 20.11 -1.36 -11.51
CA ARG A 682 19.94 0.02 -11.97
C ARG A 682 19.27 0.90 -10.90
N PHE A 683 18.25 0.38 -10.24
CA PHE A 683 17.58 1.07 -9.13
C PHE A 683 18.55 1.32 -7.96
N THR A 684 19.27 0.29 -7.50
CA THR A 684 20.25 0.40 -6.41
C THR A 684 21.36 1.39 -6.75
N ALA A 685 21.83 1.42 -8.00
CA ALA A 685 22.83 2.40 -8.42
C ALA A 685 22.30 3.84 -8.45
N LEU A 686 20.99 4.01 -8.72
CA LEU A 686 20.33 5.31 -8.83
C LEU A 686 20.03 5.92 -7.45
N PHE A 687 19.39 5.16 -6.56
CA PHE A 687 18.96 5.66 -5.24
C PHE A 687 19.97 5.40 -4.12
N GLN A 688 20.84 4.39 -4.27
CA GLN A 688 21.85 4.00 -3.27
C GLN A 688 21.28 3.84 -1.86
N PRO A 689 20.19 3.06 -1.68
CA PRO A 689 19.63 2.82 -0.36
C PRO A 689 20.67 2.16 0.55
N ASP A 690 20.72 2.55 1.82
CA ASP A 690 21.56 1.88 2.80
C ASP A 690 21.05 0.43 2.98
N PRO A 691 21.88 -0.60 2.76
CA PRO A 691 21.47 -1.98 2.96
C PRO A 691 20.93 -2.31 4.37
N ALA A 692 21.34 -1.57 5.40
CA ALA A 692 20.88 -1.77 6.78
C ALA A 692 19.50 -1.15 7.06
N GLU A 693 19.10 -0.15 6.27
CA GLU A 693 17.82 0.58 6.45
C GLU A 693 16.83 0.29 5.31
N TYR A 694 17.20 -0.58 4.37
CA TYR A 694 16.36 -0.94 3.22
C TYR A 694 15.43 -2.11 3.52
N THR A 695 14.14 -1.81 3.68
CA THR A 695 13.06 -2.79 3.72
C THR A 695 12.72 -3.24 2.31
N LYS A 696 12.71 -4.56 2.06
CA LYS A 696 12.47 -5.12 0.72
C LYS A 696 10.99 -5.45 0.45
N ASP A 697 10.35 -6.21 1.33
CA ASP A 697 9.10 -6.89 1.00
C ASP A 697 8.09 -6.90 2.17
N ALA A 698 8.00 -5.81 2.97
CA ALA A 698 7.21 -5.83 4.23
C ALA A 698 6.33 -4.58 4.49
N PRO A 699 5.14 -4.46 3.87
CA PRO A 699 4.75 -5.10 2.61
C PRO A 699 5.45 -4.47 1.40
N TYR A 700 6.01 -3.28 1.58
CA TYR A 700 6.55 -2.44 0.52
C TYR A 700 8.07 -2.32 0.61
N CYS A 701 8.69 -2.01 -0.53
CA CYS A 701 10.08 -1.56 -0.56
C CYS A 701 10.18 -0.17 0.07
N SER A 702 10.94 0.01 1.14
CA SER A 702 11.13 1.35 1.74
C SER A 702 12.53 1.57 2.30
N PHE A 703 12.97 2.83 2.34
CA PHE A 703 14.23 3.25 2.96
C PHE A 703 14.24 4.76 3.24
N PRO A 704 15.03 5.21 4.23
CA PRO A 704 15.22 6.62 4.51
C PRO A 704 16.03 7.30 3.41
N TYR A 705 15.73 8.58 3.18
CA TYR A 705 16.33 9.38 2.13
C TYR A 705 16.48 10.84 2.56
N ALA A 706 17.64 11.43 2.28
CA ALA A 706 17.96 12.79 2.71
C ALA A 706 18.10 13.74 1.52
N VAL A 707 17.36 14.84 1.55
CA VAL A 707 17.48 15.93 0.57
C VAL A 707 17.69 17.25 1.30
N GLN A 708 18.78 17.96 0.97
CA GLN A 708 19.14 19.25 1.56
C GLN A 708 19.17 19.27 3.12
N GLY A 709 19.46 18.12 3.73
CA GLY A 709 19.52 17.96 5.20
C GLY A 709 18.20 17.61 5.87
N GLN A 710 17.10 17.49 5.14
CA GLN A 710 15.82 16.98 5.64
C GLN A 710 15.69 15.48 5.33
N GLN A 711 15.35 14.70 6.35
CA GLN A 711 15.10 13.26 6.24
C GLN A 711 13.64 13.01 5.86
N MET A 712 13.41 12.01 5.01
CA MET A 712 12.09 11.49 4.64
C MET A 712 12.18 10.00 4.31
N GLU A 713 11.07 9.30 4.31
CA GLU A 713 10.99 7.90 3.88
C GLU A 713 10.56 7.83 2.40
N LEU A 714 11.24 7.01 1.60
CA LEU A 714 10.74 6.64 0.26
C LEU A 714 10.08 5.27 0.35
N VAL A 715 8.82 5.18 -0.06
CA VAL A 715 8.06 3.93 -0.07
C VAL A 715 7.62 3.62 -1.49
N PHE A 716 8.02 2.47 -2.00
CA PHE A 716 7.55 1.92 -3.27
C PHE A 716 6.47 0.89 -2.94
N GLN A 717 5.20 1.16 -3.27
CA GLN A 717 4.02 0.35 -2.93
C GLN A 717 3.96 -0.99 -3.70
N MET A 718 5.02 -1.77 -3.58
CA MET A 718 5.30 -3.04 -4.25
C MET A 718 6.48 -3.75 -3.57
N ASN A 719 6.62 -5.04 -3.81
CA ASN A 719 7.83 -5.79 -3.43
C ASN A 719 9.03 -5.48 -4.34
N GLN A 720 10.19 -6.06 -4.02
CA GLN A 720 11.43 -5.89 -4.77
C GLN A 720 11.31 -6.34 -6.24
N ALA A 721 10.45 -7.33 -6.52
CA ALA A 721 10.19 -7.78 -7.89
C ALA A 721 9.49 -6.70 -8.72
N GLY A 722 8.41 -6.09 -8.21
CA GLY A 722 7.72 -4.98 -8.87
C GLY A 722 8.64 -3.77 -9.06
N LEU A 723 9.37 -3.41 -8.00
CA LEU A 723 10.35 -2.32 -8.02
C LEU A 723 11.40 -2.50 -9.13
N SER A 724 11.93 -3.72 -9.27
CA SER A 724 12.95 -4.03 -10.26
C SER A 724 12.51 -3.82 -11.70
N LYS A 725 11.19 -3.80 -11.97
CA LYS A 725 10.61 -3.64 -13.32
C LYS A 725 10.10 -2.24 -13.62
N LEU A 726 10.21 -1.28 -12.71
CA LEU A 726 9.85 0.11 -12.99
C LEU A 726 10.75 0.72 -14.08
N ARG A 727 10.16 1.56 -14.93
CA ARG A 727 10.90 2.26 -16.00
C ARG A 727 12.02 3.12 -15.42
N TYR A 728 13.26 2.83 -15.83
CA TYR A 728 14.45 3.54 -15.35
C TYR A 728 14.39 5.06 -15.59
N ASP A 729 13.94 5.49 -16.77
CA ASP A 729 13.85 6.92 -17.08
C ASP A 729 12.85 7.65 -16.17
N TRP A 730 11.74 7.00 -15.82
CA TRP A 730 10.77 7.56 -14.89
C TRP A 730 11.35 7.66 -13.47
N LEU A 731 12.01 6.60 -12.98
CA LEU A 731 12.70 6.61 -11.69
C LEU A 731 13.73 7.73 -11.60
N LYS A 732 14.50 7.92 -12.68
CA LYS A 732 15.48 8.99 -12.79
C LYS A 732 14.82 10.36 -12.73
N THR A 733 13.72 10.57 -13.46
CA THR A 733 12.95 11.82 -13.38
C THR A 733 12.42 12.10 -11.98
N GLN A 734 11.88 11.08 -11.28
CA GLN A 734 11.41 11.28 -9.91
C GLN A 734 12.56 11.60 -8.95
N LYS A 735 13.71 10.93 -9.09
CA LYS A 735 14.91 11.27 -8.32
C LYS A 735 15.38 12.70 -8.56
N GLU A 736 15.42 13.15 -9.81
CA GLU A 736 15.82 14.53 -10.14
C GLU A 736 14.86 15.56 -9.51
N ARG A 737 13.55 15.27 -9.48
CA ARG A 737 12.55 16.11 -8.83
C ARG A 737 12.68 16.10 -7.29
N LEU A 738 12.93 14.92 -6.69
CA LEU A 738 13.23 14.79 -5.26
C LEU A 738 14.46 15.62 -4.87
N ASP A 739 15.58 15.37 -5.55
CA ASP A 739 16.89 15.99 -5.24
C ASP A 739 16.87 17.51 -5.42
N SER A 740 15.93 18.05 -6.22
CA SER A 740 15.76 19.49 -6.37
C SER A 740 15.27 20.18 -5.10
N GLY A 741 14.75 19.42 -4.13
CA GLY A 741 14.20 19.91 -2.86
C GLY A 741 12.88 20.67 -2.99
N ARG A 742 12.25 20.63 -4.17
CA ARG A 742 11.05 21.42 -4.46
C ARG A 742 9.80 20.96 -3.70
N TRP A 743 9.80 19.71 -3.24
CA TRP A 743 8.70 19.11 -2.48
C TRP A 743 8.93 19.17 -0.97
N LEU A 744 10.09 19.62 -0.49
CA LEU A 744 10.44 19.55 0.94
C LEU A 744 9.44 20.27 1.85
N SER A 745 8.87 21.37 1.35
CA SER A 745 7.86 22.12 2.07
C SER A 745 6.86 22.80 1.14
N ILE A 746 5.58 22.74 1.53
CA ILE A 746 4.48 23.38 0.84
C ILE A 746 3.61 24.17 1.83
N PRO A 747 2.88 25.20 1.38
CA PRO A 747 1.89 25.86 2.22
C PRO A 747 0.68 24.95 2.45
N LEU A 748 0.36 24.66 3.72
CA LEU A 748 -0.79 23.86 4.13
C LEU A 748 -1.80 24.70 4.93
N PRO A 749 -3.11 24.46 4.79
CA PRO A 749 -4.14 25.10 5.61
C PRO A 749 -4.06 24.69 7.10
N PRO A 750 -4.43 25.55 8.07
CA PRO A 750 -4.65 26.98 7.96
C PRO A 750 -3.32 27.75 8.16
N GLY A 751 -2.50 27.83 7.12
CA GLY A 751 -1.33 28.73 7.04
C GLY A 751 -0.03 28.22 7.68
N LYS A 752 0.12 26.91 7.88
CA LYS A 752 1.38 26.30 8.35
C LYS A 752 2.18 25.77 7.16
N ALA A 753 3.51 25.77 7.26
CA ALA A 753 4.35 25.08 6.29
C ALA A 753 4.37 23.58 6.63
N GLY A 754 4.00 22.74 5.67
CA GLY A 754 4.13 21.30 5.79
C GLY A 754 5.58 20.88 5.56
N THR A 755 6.06 19.92 6.32
CA THR A 755 7.37 19.28 6.13
C THR A 755 7.13 17.91 5.50
N LEU A 756 7.74 17.64 4.35
CA LEU A 756 7.63 16.34 3.68
C LEU A 756 8.28 15.25 4.55
N GLU A 757 7.55 14.17 4.79
CA GLU A 757 8.02 13.03 5.60
C GLU A 757 8.05 11.72 4.83
N THR A 758 7.14 11.52 3.87
CA THR A 758 7.10 10.28 3.10
C THR A 758 6.72 10.55 1.64
N VAL A 759 7.31 9.79 0.73
CA VAL A 759 6.97 9.80 -0.70
C VAL A 759 6.60 8.38 -1.11
N LEU A 760 5.37 8.21 -1.61
CA LEU A 760 4.84 6.94 -2.08
C LEU A 760 4.95 6.86 -3.60
N PHE A 761 5.51 5.78 -4.12
CA PHE A 761 5.56 5.46 -5.54
C PHE A 761 4.67 4.25 -5.85
N GLY A 762 3.70 4.44 -6.74
CA GLY A 762 2.78 3.38 -7.18
C GLY A 762 3.29 2.58 -8.39
N LEU A 763 2.80 1.34 -8.54
CA LEU A 763 3.04 0.51 -9.74
C LEU A 763 2.41 1.11 -11.01
N ASP A 764 1.45 2.02 -10.85
CA ASP A 764 0.76 2.79 -11.89
C ASP A 764 1.51 4.07 -12.28
N TYR A 765 2.73 4.27 -11.77
CA TYR A 765 3.56 5.46 -11.99
C TYR A 765 2.98 6.75 -11.39
N ARG A 766 2.04 6.66 -10.46
CA ARG A 766 1.61 7.80 -9.63
C ARG A 766 2.53 7.97 -8.43
N VAL A 767 2.58 9.22 -7.93
CA VAL A 767 3.39 9.60 -6.77
C VAL A 767 2.50 10.36 -5.80
N CYS A 768 2.48 9.92 -4.54
CA CYS A 768 1.81 10.60 -3.43
C CYS A 768 2.85 11.16 -2.46
N LEU A 769 2.61 12.36 -1.95
CA LEU A 769 3.46 13.06 -1.00
C LEU A 769 2.76 13.22 0.34
N HIS A 770 3.43 12.81 1.42
CA HIS A 770 2.92 12.93 2.78
C HIS A 770 3.69 14.00 3.55
N TYR A 771 2.95 14.94 4.12
CA TYR A 771 3.45 16.10 4.85
C TYR A 771 2.95 16.10 6.29
N ARG A 772 3.78 16.61 7.20
CA ARG A 772 3.38 16.89 8.59
C ARG A 772 3.46 18.38 8.90
N ALA A 773 2.46 18.90 9.61
CA ALA A 773 2.38 20.28 10.06
C ALA A 773 1.93 20.38 11.54
N GLY A 774 2.85 20.16 12.46
CA GLY A 774 2.55 19.97 13.89
C GLY A 774 2.13 18.53 14.13
N GLU A 775 0.97 18.31 14.77
CA GLU A 775 0.38 16.97 14.97
C GLU A 775 -0.50 16.53 13.80
N GLN A 776 -0.77 17.40 12.82
CA GLN A 776 -1.63 17.07 11.68
C GLN A 776 -0.78 16.57 10.50
N GLU A 777 -1.20 15.46 9.92
CA GLU A 777 -0.63 14.92 8.69
C GLU A 777 -1.51 15.29 7.49
N TYR A 778 -0.91 15.28 6.30
CA TYR A 778 -1.56 15.59 5.04
C TYR A 778 -0.99 14.71 3.93
N GLN A 779 -1.80 14.32 2.96
CA GLN A 779 -1.35 13.68 1.74
C GLN A 779 -1.84 14.43 0.51
N LEU A 780 -1.13 14.31 -0.61
CA LEU A 780 -1.56 14.81 -1.92
C LEU A 780 -0.87 14.03 -3.04
N TRP A 781 -1.45 14.04 -4.23
CA TRP A 781 -0.90 13.43 -5.43
C TRP A 781 -0.15 14.44 -6.31
N LEU A 782 0.83 13.97 -7.05
CA LEU A 782 1.49 14.75 -8.10
C LEU A 782 0.67 14.75 -9.39
N GLY A 783 0.56 15.93 -10.02
CA GLY A 783 0.09 16.05 -11.40
C GLY A 783 1.09 15.48 -12.42
N GLU A 784 0.69 15.41 -13.70
CA GLU A 784 1.54 14.90 -14.79
C GLU A 784 2.86 15.70 -14.95
N ASP A 785 2.81 16.99 -14.67
CA ASP A 785 3.96 17.90 -14.68
C ASP A 785 4.93 17.67 -13.50
N GLY A 786 4.51 16.89 -12.49
CA GLY A 786 5.26 16.60 -11.28
C GLY A 786 5.15 17.67 -10.19
N GLU A 787 4.19 18.58 -10.31
CA GLU A 787 3.84 19.51 -9.24
C GLU A 787 2.83 18.88 -8.27
N PRO A 788 2.90 19.21 -6.98
CA PRO A 788 1.82 18.93 -6.03
C PRO A 788 0.48 19.45 -6.56
N ASP A 789 -0.52 18.59 -6.70
CA ASP A 789 -1.88 19.01 -7.09
C ASP A 789 -2.67 19.41 -5.83
N PRO A 790 -2.94 20.71 -5.60
CA PRO A 790 -3.64 21.14 -4.41
C PRO A 790 -5.07 20.61 -4.31
N ALA A 791 -5.70 20.22 -5.44
CA ALA A 791 -7.04 19.65 -5.45
C ALA A 791 -7.09 18.25 -4.80
N THR A 792 -5.94 17.60 -4.65
CA THR A 792 -5.83 16.26 -4.06
C THR A 792 -5.35 16.28 -2.62
N LEU A 793 -5.20 17.47 -2.02
CA LEU A 793 -4.74 17.64 -0.65
C LEU A 793 -5.79 17.15 0.34
N ILE A 794 -5.43 16.16 1.16
CA ILE A 794 -6.28 15.57 2.20
C ILE A 794 -5.55 15.68 3.53
N ALA A 795 -6.22 16.16 4.58
CA ALA A 795 -5.69 16.13 5.95
C ALA A 795 -5.93 14.74 6.57
N LEU A 796 -4.86 14.11 7.05
CA LEU A 796 -4.85 12.81 7.71
C LEU A 796 -4.93 13.00 9.23
N SER A 797 -5.99 12.52 9.89
CA SER A 797 -6.12 12.58 11.35
C SER A 797 -5.18 11.60 12.06
N GLN A 798 -4.53 12.02 13.15
CA GLN A 798 -3.78 11.10 14.03
C GLN A 798 -4.74 10.07 14.62
N GLY A 799 -4.63 8.84 14.12
CA GLY A 799 -5.68 7.87 14.27
C GLY A 799 -6.66 7.96 13.12
N GLU A 800 -6.61 6.97 12.25
CA GLU A 800 -7.84 6.31 11.90
C GLU A 800 -8.22 5.39 13.08
N PRO A 801 -9.23 5.76 13.90
CA PRO A 801 -10.42 4.95 13.81
C PRO A 801 -10.88 4.99 12.35
N VAL A 802 -11.32 3.87 11.78
CA VAL A 802 -12.36 3.94 10.75
C VAL A 802 -13.32 5.01 11.27
N LEU A 803 -13.43 6.17 10.60
CA LEU A 803 -14.42 7.17 11.00
C LEU A 803 -15.69 6.34 11.17
N PRO A 804 -16.29 6.27 12.38
CA PRO A 804 -17.50 5.51 12.52
C PRO A 804 -18.43 6.13 11.51
N GLN A 805 -18.74 5.35 10.48
CA GLN A 805 -19.54 5.78 9.35
C GLN A 805 -20.72 6.53 9.93
N GLU A 806 -20.90 7.79 9.54
CA GLU A 806 -21.99 8.57 10.08
C GLU A 806 -23.28 7.90 9.57
N THR A 807 -23.98 7.20 10.46
CA THR A 807 -25.19 6.45 10.15
C THR A 807 -26.35 6.96 10.97
N TYR A 808 -27.54 6.95 10.39
CA TYR A 808 -28.78 7.02 11.17
C TYR A 808 -28.84 5.85 12.17
N SER A 809 -29.40 6.11 13.35
CA SER A 809 -29.84 5.02 14.23
C SER A 809 -30.96 4.22 13.55
N GLY A 810 -31.17 2.96 13.96
CA GLY A 810 -32.23 2.13 13.37
C GLY A 810 -33.64 2.74 13.47
N GLU A 811 -33.93 3.53 14.51
CA GLU A 811 -35.21 4.23 14.65
C GLU A 811 -35.30 5.45 13.71
N GLU A 812 -34.20 6.16 13.47
CA GLU A 812 -34.13 7.27 12.50
C GLU A 812 -34.23 6.75 11.06
N MET A 813 -33.52 5.66 10.74
CA MET A 813 -33.57 5.00 9.43
C MET A 813 -34.99 4.53 9.10
N GLN A 814 -35.66 3.87 10.05
CA GLN A 814 -37.07 3.47 9.87
C GLN A 814 -37.99 4.68 9.66
N ALA A 815 -37.77 5.79 10.37
CA ALA A 815 -38.58 7.00 10.19
C ALA A 815 -38.37 7.64 8.80
N LEU A 816 -37.14 7.63 8.27
CA LEU A 816 -36.85 8.05 6.90
C LEU A 816 -37.46 7.10 5.87
N GLU A 817 -37.31 5.79 6.03
CA GLU A 817 -37.89 4.79 5.13
C GLU A 817 -39.41 4.92 5.08
N ASP A 818 -40.07 5.05 6.23
CA ASP A 818 -41.52 5.25 6.31
C ASP A 818 -41.95 6.57 5.63
N HIS A 819 -41.15 7.63 5.77
CA HIS A 819 -41.38 8.91 5.11
C HIS A 819 -41.22 8.80 3.59
N ILE A 820 -40.14 8.19 3.12
CA ILE A 820 -39.88 7.95 1.69
C ILE A 820 -41.01 7.08 1.11
N ALA A 821 -41.39 6.00 1.80
CA ALA A 821 -42.48 5.12 1.39
C ALA A 821 -43.84 5.83 1.30
N SER A 822 -44.10 6.77 2.20
CA SER A 822 -45.38 7.50 2.28
C SER A 822 -45.51 8.60 1.23
N TYR A 823 -44.44 9.33 0.95
CA TYR A 823 -44.47 10.53 0.11
C TYR A 823 -43.87 10.35 -1.29
N PHE A 824 -42.88 9.47 -1.43
CA PHE A 824 -42.23 9.18 -2.70
C PHE A 824 -42.63 7.79 -3.23
N GLY A 825 -42.82 6.77 -2.40
CA GLY A 825 -43.35 5.46 -2.82
C GLY A 825 -42.47 4.27 -2.40
N PRO A 826 -42.83 3.02 -2.79
CA PRO A 826 -42.25 1.81 -2.23
C PRO A 826 -40.73 1.72 -2.37
N THR A 827 -40.06 1.29 -1.31
CA THR A 827 -38.60 1.28 -1.13
C THR A 827 -37.96 -0.09 -1.42
N ASP A 828 -38.66 -0.98 -2.12
CA ASP A 828 -38.27 -2.39 -2.31
C ASP A 828 -36.97 -2.59 -3.12
N ASN A 829 -36.53 -1.57 -3.87
CA ASN A 829 -35.32 -1.63 -4.70
C ASN A 829 -34.31 -0.57 -4.22
N VAL A 830 -33.10 -1.01 -3.85
CA VAL A 830 -32.05 -0.13 -3.30
C VAL A 830 -30.73 -0.38 -4.02
N PHE A 831 -30.08 0.69 -4.47
CA PHE A 831 -28.67 0.66 -4.86
C PHE A 831 -27.82 0.90 -3.61
N HIS A 832 -27.28 -0.19 -3.07
CA HIS A 832 -26.46 -0.11 -1.87
C HIS A 832 -25.07 0.43 -2.18
N GLU A 833 -24.62 1.38 -1.38
CA GLU A 833 -23.27 1.88 -1.51
C GLU A 833 -22.26 0.91 -0.91
N LEU A 834 -21.43 0.32 -1.77
CA LEU A 834 -20.55 -0.80 -1.39
C LEU A 834 -19.32 -0.38 -0.58
N VAL A 835 -18.90 0.89 -0.69
CA VAL A 835 -17.76 1.47 0.03
C VAL A 835 -18.14 2.88 0.45
N SER A 836 -18.11 3.12 1.75
CA SER A 836 -18.55 4.37 2.37
C SER A 836 -17.46 4.86 3.32
N PRO A 837 -16.55 5.73 2.84
CA PRO A 837 -15.43 6.22 3.65
C PRO A 837 -15.86 7.22 4.74
N ASP A 838 -17.08 7.74 4.66
CA ASP A 838 -17.61 8.85 5.45
C ASP A 838 -19.07 8.60 5.92
N ILE A 839 -20.03 8.65 5.00
CA ILE A 839 -21.46 8.36 5.17
C ILE A 839 -21.85 7.17 4.31
N HIS A 840 -22.82 6.35 4.76
CA HIS A 840 -23.49 5.39 3.89
C HIS A 840 -24.52 6.11 3.04
N VAL A 841 -24.41 6.10 1.72
CA VAL A 841 -25.43 6.70 0.85
C VAL A 841 -26.06 5.63 -0.02
N ASP A 842 -27.07 4.98 0.54
CA ASP A 842 -27.95 4.13 -0.24
C ASP A 842 -28.84 4.98 -1.15
N ILE A 843 -29.20 4.45 -2.31
CA ILE A 843 -30.12 5.13 -3.23
C ILE A 843 -31.34 4.24 -3.42
N PHE A 844 -32.47 4.64 -2.83
CA PHE A 844 -33.75 4.03 -3.10
C PHE A 844 -34.18 4.30 -4.53
N ARG A 845 -34.51 3.23 -5.24
CA ARG A 845 -35.11 3.27 -6.56
C ARG A 845 -36.60 3.03 -6.42
N ILE A 846 -37.38 4.06 -6.71
CA ILE A 846 -38.84 3.99 -6.69
C ILE A 846 -39.33 3.91 -8.13
N ASP A 847 -39.93 2.78 -8.48
CA ASP A 847 -40.34 2.48 -9.85
C ASP A 847 -41.49 3.41 -10.35
N PRO A 848 -41.63 3.60 -11.67
CA PRO A 848 -42.75 4.31 -12.28
C PRO A 848 -44.08 3.63 -11.95
N THR A 849 -45.13 4.45 -11.82
CA THR A 849 -46.52 4.00 -11.68
C THR A 849 -47.39 4.64 -12.76
N PRO A 850 -48.62 4.14 -13.01
CA PRO A 850 -49.50 4.75 -14.01
C PRO A 850 -49.82 6.24 -13.79
N ASP A 851 -49.74 6.71 -12.54
CA ASP A 851 -49.97 8.12 -12.17
C ASP A 851 -48.64 8.92 -12.09
N ARG A 852 -47.48 8.24 -12.11
CA ARG A 852 -46.13 8.81 -12.05
C ARG A 852 -45.18 8.06 -12.98
N ASP A 853 -45.10 8.50 -14.23
CA ASP A 853 -44.37 7.82 -15.31
C ASP A 853 -42.87 8.17 -15.33
N TYR A 854 -42.18 8.02 -14.19
CA TYR A 854 -40.73 8.21 -14.04
C TYR A 854 -40.21 7.47 -12.80
N TYR A 855 -38.93 7.09 -12.81
CA TYR A 855 -38.21 6.62 -11.64
C TYR A 855 -37.92 7.80 -10.71
N THR A 856 -38.00 7.56 -9.41
CA THR A 856 -37.43 8.48 -8.42
C THR A 856 -36.29 7.79 -7.71
N LEU A 857 -35.09 8.36 -7.81
CA LEU A 857 -33.93 7.94 -7.03
C LEU A 857 -33.81 8.86 -5.83
N VAL A 858 -33.81 8.32 -4.61
CA VAL A 858 -33.74 9.08 -3.36
C VAL A 858 -32.57 8.58 -2.53
N THR A 859 -31.69 9.47 -2.08
CA THR A 859 -30.60 9.10 -1.18
C THR A 859 -31.15 8.76 0.22
N MET A 860 -30.49 7.84 0.89
CA MET A 860 -30.65 7.57 2.31
C MET A 860 -29.28 7.44 2.95
N GLY A 861 -29.00 8.36 3.87
CA GLY A 861 -27.82 8.40 4.71
C GLY A 861 -26.89 9.59 4.44
N MET A 862 -27.22 10.45 3.46
CA MET A 862 -26.60 11.79 3.37
C MET A 862 -26.85 12.60 4.64
N GLY A 863 -28.08 12.61 5.14
CA GLY A 863 -28.45 13.42 6.29
C GLY A 863 -28.04 12.80 7.63
N ALA A 864 -27.32 11.68 7.63
CA ALA A 864 -26.63 11.18 8.82
C ALA A 864 -25.56 12.19 9.26
N HIS A 865 -24.90 12.81 8.28
CA HIS A 865 -23.99 13.93 8.50
C HIS A 865 -24.72 15.24 8.75
N ARG A 866 -24.27 15.97 9.78
CA ARG A 866 -24.76 17.32 10.09
C ARG A 866 -23.92 18.36 9.37
N MET A 867 -24.50 18.99 8.36
CA MET A 867 -23.85 19.99 7.51
C MET A 867 -23.49 21.29 8.27
N ALA A 868 -22.45 21.98 7.80
CA ALA A 868 -21.95 23.21 8.42
C ALA A 868 -22.78 24.45 8.02
N VAL A 869 -23.97 24.60 8.62
CA VAL A 869 -24.89 25.72 8.39
C VAL A 869 -24.45 26.98 9.18
N PRO A 870 -24.41 28.18 8.56
CA PRO A 870 -24.10 29.43 9.25
C PRO A 870 -25.02 29.72 10.45
N GLU A 871 -24.47 30.28 11.53
CA GLU A 871 -25.22 30.55 12.78
C GLU A 871 -26.47 31.42 12.54
N GLU A 872 -26.46 32.29 11.53
CA GLU A 872 -27.62 33.14 11.19
C GLU A 872 -28.83 32.37 10.63
N LEU A 873 -28.62 31.12 10.18
CA LEU A 873 -29.63 30.23 9.60
C LEU A 873 -29.96 29.03 10.50
N ALA A 874 -29.41 28.98 11.72
CA ALA A 874 -29.62 27.87 12.65
C ALA A 874 -31.08 27.72 13.13
N GLU A 875 -31.92 28.76 12.99
CA GLU A 875 -33.35 28.68 13.29
C GLU A 875 -34.17 28.00 12.17
N ASP A 876 -33.57 27.78 10.98
CA ASP A 876 -34.24 27.22 9.80
C ASP A 876 -34.10 25.68 9.69
N HIS A 877 -33.38 25.03 10.61
CA HIS A 877 -33.22 23.57 10.69
C HIS A 877 -32.68 22.90 9.40
N LEU A 878 -31.62 23.48 8.81
CA LEU A 878 -31.04 23.07 7.53
C LEU A 878 -29.85 22.11 7.67
N GLU A 879 -29.59 21.58 8.87
CA GLU A 879 -28.37 20.83 9.17
C GLU A 879 -28.33 19.43 8.55
N ARG A 880 -29.46 18.90 8.07
CA ARG A 880 -29.55 17.56 7.48
C ARG A 880 -30.38 17.58 6.22
N ALA A 881 -29.95 16.84 5.19
CA ALA A 881 -30.66 16.74 3.93
C ALA A 881 -30.51 15.38 3.25
N GLU A 882 -31.50 15.03 2.42
CA GLU A 882 -31.46 13.96 1.42
C GLU A 882 -31.79 14.53 0.03
N LEU A 883 -31.33 13.85 -1.01
CA LEU A 883 -31.45 14.27 -2.40
C LEU A 883 -32.35 13.32 -3.17
N ALA A 884 -33.14 13.88 -4.10
CA ALA A 884 -33.94 13.12 -5.04
C ALA A 884 -33.62 13.54 -6.48
N ILE A 885 -33.58 12.58 -7.41
CA ILE A 885 -33.52 12.85 -8.85
C ILE A 885 -34.54 11.98 -9.58
N ALA A 886 -35.24 12.56 -10.56
CA ALA A 886 -36.28 11.87 -11.33
C ALA A 886 -35.73 11.47 -12.70
N LEU A 887 -35.82 10.19 -13.07
CA LEU A 887 -35.33 9.66 -14.35
C LEU A 887 -36.50 9.11 -15.18
N PRO A 888 -36.46 9.22 -16.51
CA PRO A 888 -37.56 8.75 -17.36
C PRO A 888 -37.70 7.21 -17.29
N PRO A 889 -38.87 6.66 -17.60
CA PRO A 889 -39.20 5.25 -17.34
C PRO A 889 -38.39 4.26 -18.22
N ASP A 890 -37.79 4.76 -19.30
CA ASP A 890 -36.89 4.05 -20.20
C ASP A 890 -35.40 4.15 -19.81
N TRP A 891 -35.08 4.88 -18.72
CA TRP A 891 -33.72 4.93 -18.21
C TRP A 891 -33.26 3.54 -17.76
N LYS A 892 -32.13 3.08 -18.30
CA LYS A 892 -31.61 1.75 -18.00
C LYS A 892 -30.93 1.77 -16.65
N LEU A 893 -31.48 1.00 -15.72
CA LEU A 893 -31.03 0.90 -14.32
C LEU A 893 -30.63 -0.54 -13.96
N ASP A 894 -30.44 -1.40 -14.97
CA ASP A 894 -29.87 -2.73 -14.85
C ASP A 894 -28.34 -2.68 -14.77
N GLU A 895 -27.76 -3.70 -14.14
CA GLU A 895 -26.34 -3.78 -13.81
C GLU A 895 -25.42 -3.66 -15.03
N GLU A 896 -25.80 -4.23 -16.18
CA GLU A 896 -25.04 -4.16 -17.43
C GLU A 896 -24.99 -2.72 -17.97
N SER A 897 -26.12 -2.03 -17.99
CA SER A 897 -26.21 -0.65 -18.47
C SER A 897 -25.51 0.35 -17.53
N MET A 898 -25.41 0.04 -16.23
CA MET A 898 -24.73 0.89 -15.24
C MET A 898 -23.21 0.94 -15.37
N GLN A 899 -22.60 0.14 -16.25
CA GLN A 899 -21.18 0.27 -16.59
C GLN A 899 -20.89 1.41 -17.57
N ASP A 900 -21.93 1.96 -18.20
CA ASP A 900 -21.84 3.03 -19.18
C ASP A 900 -22.23 4.37 -18.55
N GLU A 901 -21.34 5.37 -18.66
CA GLU A 901 -21.54 6.68 -18.04
C GLU A 901 -22.81 7.37 -18.53
N ARG A 902 -23.31 7.06 -19.74
CA ARG A 902 -24.60 7.56 -20.28
C ARG A 902 -25.78 7.27 -19.36
N TRP A 903 -25.75 6.13 -18.68
CA TRP A 903 -26.80 5.72 -17.75
C TRP A 903 -26.43 5.97 -16.28
N TYR A 904 -25.13 5.90 -15.93
CA TYR A 904 -24.66 5.96 -14.55
C TYR A 904 -24.52 7.37 -13.97
N TRP A 905 -24.32 8.40 -14.81
CA TRP A 905 -24.00 9.75 -14.34
C TRP A 905 -25.00 10.36 -13.32
N PRO A 906 -26.33 10.10 -13.35
CA PRO A 906 -27.24 10.66 -12.35
C PRO A 906 -27.01 10.08 -10.95
N ILE A 907 -26.63 8.80 -10.86
CA ILE A 907 -26.27 8.13 -9.61
C ILE A 907 -24.94 8.68 -9.10
N ARG A 908 -23.96 8.89 -9.99
CA ARG A 908 -22.69 9.56 -9.65
C ARG A 908 -22.92 10.97 -9.12
N LEU A 909 -23.81 11.74 -9.75
CA LEU A 909 -24.18 13.10 -9.35
C LEU A 909 -24.75 13.13 -7.92
N LEU A 910 -25.69 12.23 -7.60
CA LEU A 910 -26.23 12.11 -6.24
C LEU A 910 -25.12 11.81 -5.20
N LYS A 911 -24.23 10.85 -5.50
CA LYS A 911 -23.12 10.48 -4.60
C LYS A 911 -22.13 11.62 -4.38
N VAL A 912 -21.82 12.39 -5.43
CA VAL A 912 -20.94 13.56 -5.35
C VAL A 912 -21.58 14.66 -4.50
N LEU A 913 -22.87 14.97 -4.73
CA LEU A 913 -23.58 15.99 -3.95
C LEU A 913 -23.74 15.59 -2.48
N ALA A 914 -24.00 14.32 -2.19
CA ALA A 914 -24.15 13.81 -0.81
C ALA A 914 -22.88 14.01 0.03
N ARG A 915 -21.69 13.94 -0.60
CA ARG A 915 -20.39 14.10 0.08
C ARG A 915 -19.83 15.51 0.03
N LEU A 916 -20.42 16.40 -0.77
CA LEU A 916 -19.95 17.78 -0.90
C LEU A 916 -19.88 18.54 0.44
N PRO A 917 -20.87 18.42 1.35
CA PRO A 917 -20.83 19.02 2.69
C PRO A 917 -19.63 18.55 3.52
N ILE A 918 -19.29 17.26 3.44
CA ILE A 918 -18.21 16.62 4.20
C ILE A 918 -16.85 17.04 3.63
N ALA A 919 -16.68 16.93 2.31
CA ALA A 919 -15.41 17.20 1.64
C ALA A 919 -14.96 18.67 1.73
N ASN A 920 -15.91 19.60 1.87
CA ASN A 920 -15.63 21.04 1.83
C ASN A 920 -16.06 21.80 3.10
N ASP A 921 -16.47 21.10 4.17
CA ASP A 921 -17.02 21.68 5.39
C ASP A 921 -18.09 22.75 5.09
N THR A 922 -19.12 22.34 4.35
CA THR A 922 -20.15 23.22 3.79
C THR A 922 -21.56 22.67 4.00
N TRP A 923 -22.57 23.33 3.42
CA TRP A 923 -23.97 22.90 3.50
C TRP A 923 -24.70 23.08 2.17
N LEU A 924 -25.72 22.25 1.96
CA LEU A 924 -26.59 22.27 0.80
C LEU A 924 -27.99 22.72 1.19
N GLY A 925 -28.56 23.60 0.37
CA GLY A 925 -29.88 24.17 0.57
C GLY A 925 -30.54 24.57 -0.74
N TRP A 926 -31.79 25.00 -0.64
CA TRP A 926 -32.58 25.43 -1.80
C TRP A 926 -31.86 26.54 -2.59
N GLY A 927 -31.81 26.40 -3.91
CA GLY A 927 -31.14 27.34 -4.82
C GLY A 927 -29.62 27.22 -4.89
N HIS A 928 -29.00 26.31 -4.14
CA HIS A 928 -27.56 26.00 -4.29
C HIS A 928 -27.30 25.29 -5.62
N THR A 929 -26.12 25.54 -6.20
CA THR A 929 -25.71 25.03 -7.51
C THR A 929 -24.31 24.42 -7.46
N MET A 930 -24.07 23.36 -8.23
CA MET A 930 -22.78 22.67 -8.33
C MET A 930 -22.35 22.53 -9.80
N GLU A 931 -21.07 22.75 -10.09
CA GLU A 931 -20.49 22.74 -11.43
C GLU A 931 -19.45 21.62 -11.59
N LYS A 932 -19.54 20.82 -12.67
CA LYS A 932 -18.58 19.76 -13.02
C LYS A 932 -17.51 20.23 -14.03
N GLN A 933 -17.65 21.42 -14.63
CA GLN A 933 -16.79 22.01 -15.69
C GLN A 933 -16.73 21.23 -17.01
N SER A 934 -17.38 20.06 -17.09
CA SER A 934 -17.47 19.19 -18.26
C SER A 934 -18.84 18.50 -18.25
N PRO A 935 -19.37 18.06 -19.41
CA PRO A 935 -20.64 17.34 -19.44
C PRO A 935 -20.66 16.09 -18.56
N PHE A 936 -21.84 15.70 -18.09
CA PHE A 936 -22.00 14.53 -17.23
C PHE A 936 -21.64 13.22 -17.94
N ALA A 937 -22.01 13.07 -19.21
CA ALA A 937 -21.69 11.97 -20.11
C ALA A 937 -21.51 12.48 -21.55
N GLU A 938 -21.01 11.65 -22.47
CA GLU A 938 -20.71 12.03 -23.87
C GLU A 938 -21.95 12.44 -24.67
N ASP A 939 -23.13 11.93 -24.31
CA ASP A 939 -24.41 12.15 -24.99
C ASP A 939 -25.20 13.35 -24.47
N THR A 940 -24.73 14.05 -23.45
CA THR A 940 -25.38 15.26 -22.91
C THR A 940 -24.44 16.45 -22.90
N GLN A 941 -24.97 17.67 -22.84
CA GLN A 941 -24.20 18.89 -22.54
C GLN A 941 -24.47 19.42 -21.12
N LEU A 942 -25.33 18.75 -20.35
CA LEU A 942 -25.59 19.08 -18.94
C LEU A 942 -24.29 18.89 -18.14
N CYS A 943 -23.88 19.90 -17.39
CA CYS A 943 -22.57 19.95 -16.72
C CYS A 943 -22.63 20.53 -15.29
N GLY A 944 -23.81 20.87 -14.79
CA GLY A 944 -24.04 21.34 -13.43
C GLY A 944 -25.38 20.88 -12.88
N ALA A 945 -25.74 21.31 -11.67
CA ALA A 945 -27.05 21.02 -11.08
C ALA A 945 -27.49 22.13 -10.12
N ILE A 946 -28.81 22.30 -9.95
CA ILE A 946 -29.46 23.14 -8.93
C ILE A 946 -30.33 22.31 -8.00
N LEU A 947 -30.38 22.70 -6.72
CA LEU A 947 -31.24 22.08 -5.71
C LEU A 947 -32.55 22.88 -5.55
N VAL A 948 -33.69 22.20 -5.68
CA VAL A 948 -35.03 22.81 -5.52
C VAL A 948 -35.90 21.98 -4.59
N ALA A 949 -37.10 22.48 -4.27
CA ALA A 949 -38.06 21.72 -3.46
C ALA A 949 -38.54 20.46 -4.23
N PRO A 950 -38.86 19.34 -3.55
CA PRO A 950 -39.36 18.13 -4.17
C PRO A 950 -40.58 18.41 -5.06
N GLN A 951 -40.55 17.90 -6.29
CA GLN A 951 -41.62 18.12 -7.27
C GLN A 951 -42.63 16.97 -7.22
N GLN A 952 -43.93 17.29 -7.34
CA GLN A 952 -45.03 16.32 -7.30
C GLN A 952 -45.10 15.46 -6.01
N VAL A 953 -44.65 16.02 -4.89
CA VAL A 953 -44.79 15.43 -3.55
C VAL A 953 -45.91 16.13 -2.79
N GLU A 954 -46.69 15.38 -1.98
CA GLU A 954 -47.75 15.95 -1.15
C GLU A 954 -47.19 16.91 -0.07
N GLU A 955 -47.99 17.90 0.36
CA GLU A 955 -47.61 18.88 1.38
C GLU A 955 -47.20 18.18 2.69
N GLY A 956 -45.97 18.43 3.15
CA GLY A 956 -45.35 17.75 4.30
C GLY A 956 -44.29 16.71 3.92
N GLY A 957 -44.11 16.39 2.63
CA GLY A 957 -43.06 15.49 2.16
C GLY A 957 -41.67 16.14 2.04
N GLU A 958 -41.60 17.47 2.07
CA GLU A 958 -40.36 18.27 1.97
C GLU A 958 -39.40 18.09 3.16
N CYS A 959 -39.89 17.62 4.31
CA CYS A 959 -39.06 17.35 5.48
C CYS A 959 -39.55 16.15 6.30
N CYS A 960 -38.63 15.33 6.78
CA CYS A 960 -38.90 14.24 7.71
C CYS A 960 -38.51 14.66 9.13
N THR A 961 -39.40 14.46 10.11
CA THR A 961 -39.08 14.66 11.53
C THR A 961 -38.57 13.35 12.16
N LEU A 962 -37.33 13.37 12.62
CA LEU A 962 -36.70 12.22 13.28
C LEU A 962 -37.24 12.01 14.71
N PRO A 963 -37.12 10.80 15.29
CA PRO A 963 -37.56 10.52 16.66
C PRO A 963 -36.98 11.45 17.74
N GLY A 964 -35.79 12.01 17.49
CA GLY A 964 -35.12 12.98 18.36
C GLY A 964 -35.62 14.43 18.24
N GLY A 965 -36.48 14.73 17.25
CA GLY A 965 -37.01 16.06 16.96
C GLY A 965 -36.23 16.87 15.92
N ASP A 966 -35.12 16.34 15.41
CA ASP A 966 -34.38 16.93 14.29
C ASP A 966 -35.14 16.77 12.96
N LEU A 967 -34.89 17.66 12.01
CA LEU A 967 -35.47 17.62 10.67
C LEU A 967 -34.44 17.18 9.62
N VAL A 968 -34.88 16.38 8.65
CA VAL A 968 -34.13 16.05 7.43
C VAL A 968 -34.88 16.62 6.23
N ASN A 969 -34.24 17.53 5.49
CA ASN A 969 -34.83 18.23 4.35
C ASN A 969 -34.62 17.42 3.06
N PHE A 970 -35.63 17.35 2.18
CA PHE A 970 -35.49 16.69 0.88
C PHE A 970 -35.33 17.73 -0.22
N TYR A 971 -34.33 17.56 -1.10
CA TYR A 971 -34.13 18.44 -2.26
C TYR A 971 -34.15 17.66 -3.59
N GLN A 972 -34.88 18.19 -4.56
CA GLN A 972 -34.85 17.70 -5.94
C GLN A 972 -33.63 18.27 -6.67
N VAL A 973 -32.83 17.40 -7.27
CA VAL A 973 -31.70 17.74 -8.11
C VAL A 973 -32.19 17.95 -9.54
N ILE A 974 -31.93 19.12 -10.12
CA ILE A 974 -32.18 19.42 -11.53
C ILE A 974 -30.85 19.71 -12.23
N PRO A 975 -30.43 18.86 -13.20
CA PRO A 975 -29.22 19.11 -13.99
C PRO A 975 -29.33 20.38 -14.84
N LEU A 976 -28.23 21.12 -14.98
CA LEU A 976 -28.13 22.39 -15.69
C LEU A 976 -27.05 22.38 -16.77
N TYR A 977 -27.26 23.20 -17.81
CA TYR A 977 -26.22 23.60 -18.76
C TYR A 977 -25.31 24.67 -18.17
N GLN A 978 -24.14 24.86 -18.81
CA GLN A 978 -23.17 25.86 -18.38
C GLN A 978 -23.75 27.28 -18.42
N ASP A 979 -24.55 27.58 -19.44
CA ASP A 979 -25.12 28.92 -19.62
C ASP A 979 -26.22 29.21 -18.59
N GLU A 980 -27.03 28.21 -18.22
CA GLU A 980 -28.02 28.30 -17.13
C GLU A 980 -27.36 28.53 -15.77
N MET A 981 -26.25 27.82 -15.50
CA MET A 981 -25.41 28.02 -14.32
C MET A 981 -24.86 29.45 -14.28
N ALA A 982 -24.30 29.94 -15.39
CA ALA A 982 -23.79 31.29 -15.52
C ALA A 982 -24.90 32.35 -15.35
N PHE A 983 -26.08 32.10 -15.91
CA PHE A 983 -27.25 32.98 -15.76
C PHE A 983 -27.67 33.07 -14.30
N LYS A 984 -27.80 31.94 -13.58
CA LYS A 984 -28.13 31.93 -12.15
C LYS A 984 -27.08 32.65 -11.32
N GLN A 985 -25.78 32.50 -11.63
CA GLN A 985 -24.72 33.24 -10.93
C GLN A 985 -24.81 34.75 -11.15
N ALA A 986 -25.23 35.19 -12.33
CA ALA A 986 -25.46 36.59 -12.66
C ALA A 986 -26.79 37.15 -12.13
N HIS A 987 -27.75 36.27 -11.81
CA HIS A 987 -29.10 36.58 -11.36
C HIS A 987 -29.41 35.84 -10.04
N SER A 988 -30.64 35.38 -9.84
CA SER A 988 -31.08 34.59 -8.69
C SER A 988 -31.56 33.19 -9.09
N ALA A 989 -31.67 32.28 -8.11
CA ALA A 989 -32.26 30.96 -8.34
C ALA A 989 -33.73 31.07 -8.75
N GLU A 990 -34.49 31.99 -8.17
CA GLU A 990 -35.89 32.26 -8.53
C GLU A 990 -36.02 32.66 -10.00
N GLU A 991 -35.19 33.59 -10.48
CA GLU A 991 -35.22 34.04 -11.87
C GLU A 991 -34.81 32.95 -12.87
N LEU A 992 -33.91 32.04 -12.50
CA LEU A 992 -33.62 30.87 -13.33
C LEU A 992 -34.82 29.91 -13.35
N LEU A 993 -35.43 29.63 -12.20
CA LEU A 993 -36.57 28.70 -12.10
C LEU A 993 -37.80 29.21 -12.84
N ASP A 994 -38.05 30.53 -12.85
CA ASP A 994 -39.08 31.15 -13.70
C ASP A 994 -38.84 30.88 -15.20
N ARG A 995 -37.57 30.81 -15.64
CA ARG A 995 -37.21 30.45 -17.02
C ARG A 995 -37.33 28.94 -17.28
N MET A 996 -37.18 28.14 -16.24
CA MET A 996 -37.32 26.69 -16.28
C MET A 996 -38.77 26.20 -16.05
N GLU A 997 -39.76 27.09 -15.97
CA GLU A 997 -41.18 26.73 -15.68
C GLU A 997 -41.73 25.67 -16.65
N GLU A 998 -41.30 25.72 -17.92
CA GLU A 998 -41.69 24.76 -18.97
C GLU A 998 -40.74 23.56 -19.09
N ILE A 999 -39.67 23.51 -18.30
CA ILE A 999 -38.70 22.41 -18.29
C ILE A 999 -39.14 21.37 -17.25
N SER A 1000 -39.24 20.12 -17.70
CA SER A 1000 -39.52 19.00 -16.81
C SER A 1000 -38.41 18.82 -15.78
N PHE A 1001 -38.78 18.53 -14.52
CA PHE A 1001 -37.82 18.12 -13.48
C PHE A 1001 -37.33 16.67 -13.66
N VAL A 1002 -37.99 15.89 -14.53
CA VAL A 1002 -37.51 14.57 -14.95
C VAL A 1002 -36.34 14.76 -15.91
N VAL A 1003 -35.23 14.10 -15.62
CA VAL A 1003 -33.98 14.23 -16.39
C VAL A 1003 -34.20 13.87 -17.85
N ASP A 1004 -33.88 14.81 -18.73
CA ASP A 1004 -33.76 14.59 -20.16
C ASP A 1004 -32.38 15.09 -20.59
N PRO A 1005 -31.44 14.18 -20.96
CA PRO A 1005 -30.08 14.50 -21.40
C PRO A 1005 -30.02 15.47 -22.59
N HIS A 1006 -31.13 15.57 -23.34
CA HIS A 1006 -31.24 16.34 -24.57
C HIS A 1006 -32.28 17.46 -24.48
N ARG A 1007 -32.72 17.81 -23.25
CA ARG A 1007 -33.66 18.91 -23.04
C ARG A 1007 -33.14 20.21 -23.64
N PRO A 1008 -34.00 21.10 -24.17
CA PRO A 1008 -33.57 22.44 -24.55
C PRO A 1008 -32.94 23.18 -23.36
N ASP A 1009 -32.00 24.07 -23.65
CA ASP A 1009 -31.49 25.02 -22.66
C ASP A 1009 -32.62 26.00 -22.28
N ALA A 1010 -32.80 26.31 -20.99
CA ALA A 1010 -33.78 27.29 -20.51
C ALA A 1010 -33.54 28.69 -21.07
N LEU A 1011 -32.33 28.92 -21.58
CA LEU A 1011 -31.86 30.13 -22.24
C LEU A 1011 -31.77 29.99 -23.76
N GLU A 1012 -32.08 28.82 -24.34
CA GLU A 1012 -32.25 28.66 -25.79
C GLU A 1012 -33.51 29.46 -26.20
N GLY A 1013 -33.26 30.71 -26.55
CA GLY A 1013 -34.23 31.79 -26.72
C GLY A 1013 -33.66 33.17 -26.40
N ASP A 1014 -32.57 33.24 -25.61
CA ASP A 1014 -31.81 34.45 -25.31
C ASP A 1014 -30.37 34.43 -25.90
N VAL A 1015 -29.78 33.28 -26.24
CA VAL A 1015 -28.51 33.23 -27.04
C VAL A 1015 -28.73 33.70 -28.49
N ASP A 1016 -29.98 33.61 -28.97
CA ASP A 1016 -30.45 34.17 -30.25
C ASP A 1016 -30.98 35.62 -30.13
N ARG A 1017 -30.80 36.29 -28.98
CA ARG A 1017 -31.18 37.71 -28.82
C ARG A 1017 -30.06 38.71 -29.03
N GLU A 1018 -28.87 38.27 -29.44
CA GLU A 1018 -27.87 39.17 -30.02
C GLU A 1018 -27.61 39.00 -31.53
N SER A 1019 -28.38 38.17 -32.25
CA SER A 1019 -28.59 38.39 -33.69
C SER A 1019 -29.94 37.81 -34.14
N ASP A 1020 -30.76 38.62 -34.83
CA ASP A 1020 -32.08 38.32 -35.40
C ASP A 1020 -32.11 37.13 -36.42
N GLY A 1021 -31.55 35.97 -36.10
CA GLY A 1021 -31.08 34.99 -37.09
C GLY A 1021 -31.56 33.54 -37.00
N GLY A 1022 -32.36 33.10 -36.02
CA GLY A 1022 -32.82 31.69 -35.91
C GLY A 1022 -31.70 30.63 -35.79
N TRP A 1023 -32.08 29.35 -35.63
CA TRP A 1023 -31.13 28.25 -35.32
C TRP A 1023 -30.38 27.73 -36.56
N VAL A 1024 -29.14 27.26 -36.41
CA VAL A 1024 -28.29 26.78 -37.53
C VAL A 1024 -28.73 25.40 -38.02
N LEU A 1025 -29.10 25.32 -39.30
CA LEU A 1025 -29.44 24.09 -40.02
C LEU A 1025 -28.19 23.26 -40.37
N ASP A 1026 -27.15 23.92 -40.89
CA ASP A 1026 -25.92 23.27 -41.36
C ASP A 1026 -24.76 24.28 -41.38
N ASN A 1027 -23.53 23.81 -41.14
CA ASN A 1027 -22.35 24.65 -41.02
C ASN A 1027 -21.17 24.08 -41.83
N ALA A 1028 -20.74 24.85 -42.84
CA ALA A 1028 -19.65 24.46 -43.72
C ALA A 1028 -18.30 24.28 -43.01
N GLN A 1029 -18.09 24.91 -41.85
CA GLN A 1029 -16.84 24.83 -41.10
C GLN A 1029 -16.52 23.40 -40.66
N TRP A 1030 -17.52 22.62 -40.24
CA TRP A 1030 -17.34 21.21 -39.86
C TRP A 1030 -16.83 20.36 -41.02
N HIS A 1031 -17.39 20.58 -42.22
CA HIS A 1031 -17.00 19.88 -43.44
C HIS A 1031 -15.60 20.31 -43.94
N LEU A 1032 -15.26 21.59 -43.78
CA LEU A 1032 -13.93 22.13 -44.13
C LEU A 1032 -12.82 21.57 -43.23
N GLU A 1033 -13.09 21.40 -41.94
CA GLU A 1033 -12.17 20.75 -40.99
C GLU A 1033 -11.88 19.31 -41.40
N SER A 1034 -12.92 18.53 -41.72
CA SER A 1034 -12.76 17.16 -42.20
C SER A 1034 -11.91 17.07 -43.48
N ILE A 1035 -12.12 17.95 -44.47
CA ILE A 1035 -11.28 18.02 -45.68
C ILE A 1035 -9.81 18.31 -45.34
N ARG A 1036 -9.54 19.23 -44.41
CA ARG A 1036 -8.18 19.69 -44.06
C ARG A 1036 -7.43 18.67 -43.22
N GLU A 1037 -8.06 18.15 -42.18
CA GLU A 1037 -7.46 17.22 -41.21
C GLU A 1037 -7.21 15.85 -41.82
N LYS A 1038 -8.18 15.31 -42.56
CA LYS A 1038 -8.05 14.01 -43.25
C LYS A 1038 -7.25 14.13 -44.56
N HIS A 1039 -6.79 15.33 -44.91
CA HIS A 1039 -6.02 15.63 -46.12
C HIS A 1039 -6.69 15.12 -47.41
N LEU A 1040 -8.01 15.30 -47.52
CA LEU A 1040 -8.79 14.81 -48.65
C LEU A 1040 -8.42 15.56 -49.94
N PRO A 1041 -8.33 14.88 -51.11
CA PRO A 1041 -7.97 15.51 -52.39
C PRO A 1041 -9.17 16.24 -53.03
N LEU A 1042 -9.84 17.09 -52.26
CA LEU A 1042 -11.04 17.86 -52.65
C LEU A 1042 -10.79 19.35 -52.55
N GLU A 1043 -11.46 20.13 -53.41
CA GLU A 1043 -11.49 21.58 -53.26
C GLU A 1043 -12.39 21.97 -52.10
N GLU A 1044 -12.06 23.03 -51.36
CA GLU A 1044 -12.84 23.51 -50.21
C GLU A 1044 -14.31 23.80 -50.56
N LEU A 1045 -14.60 24.11 -51.83
CA LEU A 1045 -15.97 24.34 -52.30
C LEU A 1045 -16.86 23.08 -52.17
N ALA A 1046 -16.27 21.88 -52.08
CA ALA A 1046 -17.00 20.64 -51.88
C ALA A 1046 -17.75 20.59 -50.53
N ALA A 1047 -17.24 21.29 -49.51
CA ALA A 1047 -17.88 21.41 -48.19
C ALA A 1047 -19.30 22.00 -48.26
N TYR A 1048 -19.61 22.77 -49.31
CA TYR A 1048 -20.88 23.48 -49.48
C TYR A 1048 -21.87 22.73 -50.39
N ASN A 1049 -21.49 21.58 -50.97
CA ASN A 1049 -22.26 20.92 -52.03
C ASN A 1049 -23.69 20.58 -51.60
N HIS A 1050 -23.86 19.90 -50.47
CA HIS A 1050 -25.17 19.46 -49.98
C HIS A 1050 -26.00 20.61 -49.39
N MET A 1051 -25.36 21.62 -48.82
CA MET A 1051 -26.03 22.85 -48.37
C MET A 1051 -26.63 23.61 -49.56
N ALA A 1052 -25.89 23.73 -50.66
CA ALA A 1052 -26.37 24.36 -51.90
C ALA A 1052 -27.54 23.60 -52.54
N ILE A 1053 -27.54 22.27 -52.44
CA ILE A 1053 -28.66 21.43 -52.91
C ILE A 1053 -29.94 21.74 -52.12
N TYR A 1054 -29.84 21.80 -50.78
CA TYR A 1054 -30.99 22.07 -49.93
C TYR A 1054 -31.55 23.48 -50.19
N LEU A 1055 -30.67 24.49 -50.20
CA LEU A 1055 -31.07 25.88 -50.45
C LEU A 1055 -31.71 26.05 -51.84
N ARG A 1056 -31.16 25.41 -52.88
CA ARG A 1056 -31.77 25.42 -54.21
C ARG A 1056 -33.17 24.80 -54.20
N TRP A 1057 -33.33 23.66 -53.52
CA TRP A 1057 -34.63 23.01 -53.43
C TRP A 1057 -35.67 23.87 -52.70
N CYS A 1058 -35.32 24.49 -51.57
CA CYS A 1058 -36.21 25.43 -50.87
C CYS A 1058 -36.59 26.65 -51.74
N LEU A 1059 -35.66 27.13 -52.58
CA LEU A 1059 -35.94 28.20 -53.55
C LEU A 1059 -36.92 27.79 -54.66
N GLU A 1060 -36.78 26.56 -55.19
CA GLU A 1060 -37.66 26.02 -56.22
C GLU A 1060 -39.07 25.71 -55.67
N GLU A 1061 -39.18 25.26 -54.42
CA GLU A 1061 -40.44 24.93 -53.74
C GLU A 1061 -41.10 26.14 -53.03
N ASN A 1062 -40.45 27.31 -53.04
CA ASN A 1062 -40.92 28.56 -52.42
C ASN A 1062 -41.07 28.49 -50.89
N LEU A 1063 -40.10 27.88 -50.22
CA LEU A 1063 -40.06 27.70 -48.76
C LEU A 1063 -39.21 28.74 -48.04
N MET A 1064 -38.92 29.87 -48.70
CA MET A 1064 -38.02 30.90 -48.19
C MET A 1064 -38.80 32.04 -47.53
N SER A 1065 -38.29 32.58 -46.42
CA SER A 1065 -38.94 33.68 -45.72
C SER A 1065 -39.03 34.93 -46.60
N LEU A 1066 -40.06 35.75 -46.38
CA LEU A 1066 -40.20 37.03 -47.07
C LEU A 1066 -38.99 37.93 -46.85
N GLU A 1067 -38.43 37.91 -45.64
CA GLU A 1067 -37.23 38.67 -45.29
C GLU A 1067 -36.00 38.22 -46.10
N PHE A 1068 -35.80 36.91 -46.24
CA PHE A 1068 -34.73 36.38 -47.09
C PHE A 1068 -34.93 36.75 -48.56
N LEU A 1069 -36.15 36.61 -49.07
CA LEU A 1069 -36.48 36.94 -50.46
C LEU A 1069 -36.28 38.43 -50.77
N GLU A 1070 -36.54 39.32 -49.82
CA GLU A 1070 -36.29 40.76 -49.94
C GLU A 1070 -34.80 41.09 -49.86
N ARG A 1071 -34.07 40.47 -48.92
CA ARG A 1071 -32.63 40.72 -48.69
C ARG A 1071 -31.74 40.18 -49.80
N CYS A 1072 -32.09 39.02 -50.36
CA CYS A 1072 -31.27 38.27 -51.31
C CYS A 1072 -31.91 38.16 -52.71
N TRP A 1073 -32.85 39.06 -53.04
CA TRP A 1073 -33.65 39.05 -54.26
C TRP A 1073 -32.84 38.79 -55.54
N GLY A 1074 -31.67 39.41 -55.70
CA GLY A 1074 -30.83 39.26 -56.91
C GLY A 1074 -30.40 37.82 -57.17
N THR A 1075 -29.84 37.15 -56.17
CA THR A 1075 -29.42 35.74 -56.25
C THR A 1075 -30.62 34.81 -56.42
N VAL A 1076 -31.76 35.13 -55.78
CA VAL A 1076 -33.01 34.38 -55.92
C VAL A 1076 -33.55 34.46 -57.35
N GLU A 1077 -33.53 35.65 -57.97
CA GLU A 1077 -34.01 35.86 -59.34
C GLU A 1077 -33.11 35.15 -60.36
N GLU A 1078 -31.79 35.19 -60.18
CA GLU A 1078 -30.81 34.46 -61.01
C GLU A 1078 -31.03 32.94 -60.91
N CYS A 1079 -31.13 32.42 -59.69
CA CYS A 1079 -31.41 31.00 -59.45
C CYS A 1079 -32.76 30.57 -60.04
N LYS A 1080 -33.84 31.35 -59.89
CA LYS A 1080 -35.15 31.01 -60.48
C LYS A 1080 -35.17 31.11 -62.02
N ALA A 1081 -34.33 31.94 -62.63
CA ALA A 1081 -34.25 32.10 -64.07
C ALA A 1081 -33.47 30.97 -64.77
N ASP A 1082 -32.38 30.50 -64.17
CA ASP A 1082 -31.59 29.36 -64.67
C ASP A 1082 -30.97 28.55 -63.51
N PRO A 1083 -31.76 27.68 -62.83
CA PRO A 1083 -31.32 26.98 -61.63
C PRO A 1083 -30.15 26.02 -61.87
N ALA A 1084 -30.09 25.42 -63.07
CA ALA A 1084 -29.06 24.43 -63.42
C ALA A 1084 -27.69 25.06 -63.69
N SER A 1085 -27.64 26.34 -64.05
CA SER A 1085 -26.39 27.07 -64.31
C SER A 1085 -25.96 27.95 -63.13
N THR A 1086 -26.76 28.05 -62.06
CA THR A 1086 -26.51 28.94 -60.92
C THR A 1086 -25.84 28.16 -59.77
N ASP A 1087 -24.61 28.53 -59.42
CA ASP A 1087 -23.87 27.92 -58.31
C ASP A 1087 -24.08 28.69 -57.01
N LEU A 1088 -24.81 28.08 -56.07
CA LEU A 1088 -25.14 28.70 -54.78
C LEU A 1088 -24.03 28.54 -53.72
N ARG A 1089 -22.99 27.74 -53.97
CA ARG A 1089 -21.92 27.48 -52.98
C ARG A 1089 -21.13 28.74 -52.62
N PRO A 1090 -20.70 29.60 -53.59
CA PRO A 1090 -20.07 30.87 -53.26
C PRO A 1090 -20.99 31.81 -52.48
N PHE A 1091 -22.29 31.81 -52.79
CA PHE A 1091 -23.28 32.62 -52.06
C PHE A 1091 -23.38 32.19 -50.59
N ILE A 1092 -23.45 30.88 -50.32
CA ILE A 1092 -23.47 30.37 -48.95
C ILE A 1092 -22.18 30.75 -48.22
N ARG A 1093 -21.01 30.57 -48.84
CA ARG A 1093 -19.71 30.92 -48.23
C ARG A 1093 -19.60 32.41 -47.91
N ASP A 1094 -19.88 33.26 -48.90
CA ASP A 1094 -19.50 34.67 -48.85
C ASP A 1094 -20.60 35.57 -48.26
N GLU A 1095 -21.87 35.27 -48.53
CA GLU A 1095 -23.01 36.12 -48.13
C GLU A 1095 -23.77 35.56 -46.92
N LEU A 1096 -23.77 34.23 -46.72
CA LEU A 1096 -24.38 33.58 -45.55
C LEU A 1096 -23.36 33.15 -44.49
N GLY A 1097 -22.10 33.58 -44.62
CA GLY A 1097 -21.03 33.28 -43.65
C GLY A 1097 -20.70 31.79 -43.54
N GLY A 1098 -21.08 30.99 -44.53
CA GLY A 1098 -20.89 29.54 -44.54
C GLY A 1098 -21.91 28.74 -43.74
N GLN A 1099 -23.04 29.34 -43.35
CA GLN A 1099 -24.08 28.69 -42.56
C GLN A 1099 -25.45 28.76 -43.26
N LEU A 1100 -26.26 27.73 -43.06
CA LEU A 1100 -27.71 27.80 -43.28
C LEU A 1100 -28.38 27.89 -41.92
N PHE A 1101 -29.34 28.80 -41.76
CA PHE A 1101 -30.09 28.99 -40.51
C PHE A 1101 -31.59 29.03 -40.78
N SER A 1102 -32.39 28.71 -39.77
CA SER A 1102 -33.83 28.48 -39.92
C SER A 1102 -34.59 29.71 -40.37
N ALA A 1103 -34.14 30.91 -39.97
CA ALA A 1103 -34.76 32.18 -40.37
C ALA A 1103 -34.67 32.48 -41.88
N LEU A 1104 -33.87 31.72 -42.64
CA LEU A 1104 -33.90 31.77 -44.11
C LEU A 1104 -35.22 31.25 -44.69
N LEU A 1105 -35.92 30.39 -43.94
CA LEU A 1105 -37.10 29.65 -44.39
C LEU A 1105 -38.38 30.33 -43.90
N ASP A 1106 -39.47 30.16 -44.63
CA ASP A 1106 -40.79 30.53 -44.13
C ASP A 1106 -41.30 29.52 -43.09
N GLU A 1107 -42.48 29.77 -42.53
CA GLU A 1107 -43.01 28.95 -41.43
C GLU A 1107 -43.16 27.46 -41.81
N GLU A 1108 -43.57 27.16 -43.05
CA GLU A 1108 -43.68 25.77 -43.52
C GLU A 1108 -42.30 25.15 -43.77
N GLY A 1109 -41.38 25.90 -44.39
CA GLY A 1109 -40.01 25.48 -44.63
C GLY A 1109 -39.23 25.21 -43.34
N GLU A 1110 -39.34 26.08 -42.35
CA GLU A 1110 -38.72 25.90 -41.04
C GLU A 1110 -39.29 24.69 -40.32
N ALA A 1111 -40.62 24.49 -40.34
CA ALA A 1111 -41.25 23.36 -39.68
C ALA A 1111 -40.84 22.00 -40.29
N PHE A 1112 -40.67 21.95 -41.62
CA PHE A 1112 -40.13 20.78 -42.30
C PHE A 1112 -38.64 20.57 -41.98
N ALA A 1113 -37.84 21.63 -42.06
CA ALA A 1113 -36.42 21.56 -41.80
C ALA A 1113 -36.13 21.12 -40.36
N ARG A 1114 -36.92 21.58 -39.38
CA ARG A 1114 -36.82 21.18 -37.98
C ARG A 1114 -36.96 19.66 -37.80
N GLN A 1115 -37.82 19.00 -38.56
CA GLN A 1115 -37.99 17.54 -38.49
C GLN A 1115 -36.96 16.78 -39.33
N TYR A 1116 -36.52 17.34 -40.45
CA TYR A 1116 -35.71 16.61 -41.42
C TYR A 1116 -34.19 16.80 -41.24
N TYR A 1117 -33.73 17.98 -40.79
CA TYR A 1117 -32.34 18.21 -40.41
C TYR A 1117 -32.02 17.75 -38.99
N ASN A 1118 -33.01 17.74 -38.09
CA ASN A 1118 -32.83 17.36 -36.69
C ASN A 1118 -33.85 16.29 -36.24
N PRO A 1119 -33.78 15.05 -36.76
CA PRO A 1119 -34.73 13.98 -36.41
C PRO A 1119 -34.51 13.38 -35.01
N ALA A 1120 -33.37 13.68 -34.37
CA ALA A 1120 -32.95 13.09 -33.10
C ALA A 1120 -33.87 13.40 -31.91
N ARG A 1121 -34.89 14.26 -32.07
CA ARG A 1121 -35.87 14.54 -31.02
C ARG A 1121 -37.16 13.72 -31.09
N LEU A 1122 -37.38 12.86 -32.10
CA LEU A 1122 -38.69 12.18 -32.25
C LEU A 1122 -38.69 10.70 -32.68
N ASP A 1123 -37.65 10.16 -33.35
CA ASP A 1123 -37.58 8.72 -33.72
C ASP A 1123 -36.17 8.35 -34.25
N GLU A 1124 -35.46 7.37 -33.68
CA GLU A 1124 -34.11 6.96 -34.12
C GLU A 1124 -34.11 6.35 -35.54
N GLU A 1125 -35.25 5.87 -36.04
CA GLU A 1125 -35.39 5.38 -37.42
C GLU A 1125 -35.87 6.46 -38.41
N ALA A 1126 -36.05 7.71 -37.96
CA ALA A 1126 -36.49 8.79 -38.85
C ALA A 1126 -35.38 9.21 -39.83
N PRO A 1127 -35.72 9.36 -41.12
CA PRO A 1127 -34.76 9.73 -42.15
C PRO A 1127 -34.28 11.18 -41.97
N SER A 1128 -32.97 11.37 -41.85
CA SER A 1128 -32.32 12.69 -41.75
C SER A 1128 -31.81 13.18 -43.10
N TYR A 1129 -31.68 14.50 -43.28
CA TYR A 1129 -31.11 15.07 -44.49
C TYR A 1129 -29.67 14.61 -44.73
N LEU A 1130 -28.81 14.63 -43.70
CA LEU A 1130 -27.43 14.17 -43.79
C LEU A 1130 -27.35 12.66 -44.09
N GLY A 1131 -28.24 11.85 -43.51
CA GLY A 1131 -28.32 10.42 -43.81
C GLY A 1131 -28.78 10.12 -45.24
N ASP A 1132 -29.72 10.90 -45.78
CA ASP A 1132 -30.13 10.77 -47.18
C ASP A 1132 -29.05 11.28 -48.16
N ILE A 1133 -28.25 12.27 -47.77
CA ILE A 1133 -27.06 12.71 -48.51
C ILE A 1133 -26.00 11.60 -48.58
N ASP A 1134 -25.72 10.95 -47.45
CA ASP A 1134 -24.77 9.85 -47.38
C ASP A 1134 -25.26 8.61 -48.14
N ARG A 1135 -26.56 8.28 -48.05
CA ARG A 1135 -27.18 7.24 -48.88
C ARG A 1135 -27.06 7.55 -50.38
N CYS A 1136 -27.21 8.80 -50.79
CA CYS A 1136 -27.02 9.21 -52.18
C CYS A 1136 -25.57 8.98 -52.64
N ALA A 1137 -24.58 9.20 -51.77
CA ALA A 1137 -23.18 8.88 -52.04
C ALA A 1137 -22.95 7.37 -52.21
N LEU A 1138 -23.56 6.55 -51.35
CA LEU A 1138 -23.55 5.09 -51.46
C LEU A 1138 -24.14 4.61 -52.80
N ASP A 1139 -25.27 5.17 -53.21
CA ASP A 1139 -25.91 4.83 -54.48
C ASP A 1139 -25.10 5.30 -55.71
N TYR A 1140 -24.39 6.43 -55.60
CA TYR A 1140 -23.55 6.97 -56.66
C TYR A 1140 -22.27 6.14 -56.88
N PHE A 1141 -21.56 5.79 -55.81
CA PHE A 1141 -20.29 5.07 -55.88
C PHE A 1141 -20.44 3.54 -55.88
N GLY A 1142 -21.56 3.03 -55.35
CA GLY A 1142 -21.81 1.61 -55.10
C GLY A 1142 -21.07 1.09 -53.85
N SER A 1143 -21.63 0.06 -53.22
CA SER A 1143 -21.14 -0.49 -51.93
C SER A 1143 -19.66 -0.90 -51.93
N SER A 1144 -19.13 -1.35 -53.08
CA SER A 1144 -17.72 -1.75 -53.19
C SER A 1144 -16.74 -0.60 -53.15
N ARG A 1145 -17.17 0.62 -53.51
CA ARG A 1145 -16.30 1.80 -53.57
C ARG A 1145 -16.63 2.83 -52.49
N TYR A 1146 -17.86 2.83 -51.95
CA TYR A 1146 -18.26 3.70 -50.85
C TYR A 1146 -17.34 3.57 -49.62
N HIS A 1147 -16.88 2.36 -49.29
CA HIS A 1147 -15.91 2.12 -48.21
C HIS A 1147 -14.44 2.15 -48.68
N ALA A 1148 -14.15 2.78 -49.81
CA ALA A 1148 -12.78 2.87 -50.29
C ALA A 1148 -11.96 3.78 -49.37
N ALA A 1149 -10.74 3.35 -49.03
CA ALA A 1149 -9.82 4.11 -48.19
C ALA A 1149 -9.50 5.52 -48.73
N GLU A 1150 -9.77 5.80 -50.02
CA GLU A 1150 -9.64 7.14 -50.60
C GLU A 1150 -10.64 8.15 -50.04
N PHE A 1151 -11.77 7.70 -49.46
CA PHE A 1151 -12.83 8.57 -48.94
C PHE A 1151 -12.74 8.83 -47.44
N GLN A 1152 -12.04 8.00 -46.65
CA GLN A 1152 -11.88 8.16 -45.19
C GLN A 1152 -13.19 8.49 -44.46
N ASP A 1153 -14.24 7.74 -44.79
CA ASP A 1153 -15.61 7.86 -44.28
C ASP A 1153 -16.37 9.14 -44.67
N GLU A 1154 -15.85 9.92 -45.61
CA GLU A 1154 -16.44 11.20 -46.09
C GLU A 1154 -16.94 11.11 -47.55
N ALA A 1155 -17.49 9.95 -47.95
CA ALA A 1155 -17.83 9.67 -49.35
C ALA A 1155 -18.79 10.71 -49.97
N TYR A 1156 -19.67 11.32 -49.17
CA TYR A 1156 -20.61 12.34 -49.64
C TYR A 1156 -19.94 13.63 -50.15
N LEU A 1157 -18.76 13.99 -49.65
CA LEU A 1157 -17.99 15.15 -50.13
C LEU A 1157 -17.40 14.92 -51.52
N PHE A 1158 -17.21 13.66 -51.93
CA PHE A 1158 -16.64 13.29 -53.23
C PHE A 1158 -17.69 13.21 -54.35
N VAL A 1159 -18.99 13.27 -54.04
CA VAL A 1159 -20.03 13.26 -55.07
C VAL A 1159 -19.90 14.56 -55.90
N PRO A 1160 -19.72 14.46 -57.23
CA PRO A 1160 -19.58 15.66 -58.06
C PRO A 1160 -20.81 16.55 -57.97
N PHE A 1161 -20.61 17.84 -57.72
CA PHE A 1161 -21.68 18.83 -57.74
C PHE A 1161 -22.11 19.11 -59.18
N ASP A 1162 -23.11 18.36 -59.65
CA ASP A 1162 -23.71 18.50 -60.97
C ASP A 1162 -25.24 18.38 -60.91
N GLU A 1163 -25.91 18.65 -62.04
CA GLU A 1163 -27.36 18.57 -62.13
C GLU A 1163 -27.90 17.16 -61.85
N ARG A 1164 -27.09 16.11 -62.06
CA ARG A 1164 -27.50 14.73 -61.75
C ARG A 1164 -27.58 14.52 -60.24
N TYR A 1165 -26.63 15.06 -59.48
CA TYR A 1165 -26.66 15.01 -58.02
C TYR A 1165 -27.85 15.79 -57.46
N TYR A 1166 -28.10 17.01 -57.97
CA TYR A 1166 -29.26 17.80 -57.57
C TYR A 1166 -30.58 17.05 -57.85
N GLN A 1167 -30.78 16.51 -59.05
CA GLN A 1167 -32.02 15.82 -59.42
C GLN A 1167 -32.25 14.55 -58.59
N ALA A 1168 -31.19 13.83 -58.20
CA ALA A 1168 -31.30 12.68 -57.31
C ALA A 1168 -31.79 13.10 -55.92
N MET A 1169 -31.19 14.14 -55.34
CA MET A 1169 -31.58 14.64 -54.02
C MET A 1169 -32.94 15.34 -54.02
N ALA A 1170 -33.29 16.07 -55.08
CA ALA A 1170 -34.59 16.72 -55.20
C ALA A 1170 -35.74 15.72 -55.18
N GLN A 1171 -35.57 14.51 -55.76
CA GLN A 1171 -36.57 13.44 -55.67
C GLN A 1171 -36.74 12.92 -54.24
N VAL A 1172 -35.64 12.77 -53.50
CA VAL A 1172 -35.67 12.35 -52.10
C VAL A 1172 -36.34 13.43 -51.26
N LEU A 1173 -35.89 14.69 -51.37
CA LEU A 1173 -36.47 15.85 -50.70
C LEU A 1173 -37.97 15.98 -50.94
N ARG A 1174 -38.41 15.85 -52.20
CA ARG A 1174 -39.84 15.84 -52.55
C ARG A 1174 -40.61 14.71 -51.86
N SER A 1175 -40.07 13.50 -51.86
CA SER A 1175 -40.70 12.35 -51.18
C SER A 1175 -40.78 12.53 -49.66
N ARG A 1176 -39.79 13.20 -49.05
CA ARG A 1176 -39.78 13.50 -47.61
C ARG A 1176 -40.79 14.61 -47.29
N TRP A 1177 -40.85 15.65 -48.11
CA TRP A 1177 -41.82 16.73 -48.02
C TRP A 1177 -43.26 16.25 -48.13
N ASP A 1178 -43.59 15.46 -49.16
CA ASP A 1178 -44.96 14.98 -49.38
C ASP A 1178 -45.43 14.11 -48.19
N ARG A 1179 -44.56 13.23 -47.67
CA ARG A 1179 -44.85 12.43 -46.46
C ARG A 1179 -44.96 13.26 -45.19
N TRP A 1180 -44.24 14.36 -45.12
CA TRP A 1180 -44.35 15.29 -44.00
C TRP A 1180 -45.70 16.01 -44.05
N GLN A 1181 -46.11 16.53 -45.20
CA GLN A 1181 -47.41 17.18 -45.37
C GLN A 1181 -48.59 16.24 -45.13
N GLU A 1182 -48.52 14.99 -45.58
CA GLU A 1182 -49.54 13.97 -45.29
C GLU A 1182 -49.71 13.75 -43.77
N ARG A 1183 -48.60 13.69 -43.02
CA ARG A 1183 -48.63 13.55 -41.56
C ARG A 1183 -49.18 14.79 -40.85
N GLN A 1184 -48.90 15.99 -41.34
CA GLN A 1184 -49.46 17.22 -40.78
C GLN A 1184 -50.98 17.32 -41.00
N ALA A 1185 -51.50 16.80 -42.12
CA ALA A 1185 -52.92 16.80 -42.43
C ALA A 1185 -53.75 15.78 -41.61
N GLU A 1186 -53.12 14.75 -41.04
CA GLU A 1186 -53.78 13.71 -40.24
C GLU A 1186 -53.92 14.05 -38.74
N GLN A 1187 -53.30 15.15 -38.27
CA GLN A 1187 -53.42 15.59 -36.89
C GLN A 1187 -54.73 16.39 -36.69
N PRO A 1188 -55.59 16.06 -35.69
CA PRO A 1188 -56.78 16.86 -35.40
C PRO A 1188 -56.37 18.27 -34.92
N PRO A 1189 -57.19 19.31 -35.17
CA PRO A 1189 -56.85 20.66 -34.74
C PRO A 1189 -56.80 20.70 -33.21
N LYS A 1190 -55.66 21.13 -32.67
CA LYS A 1190 -55.47 21.34 -31.23
C LYS A 1190 -56.34 22.52 -30.75
N PRO A 1191 -56.88 22.49 -29.50
CA PRO A 1191 -57.58 23.61 -28.89
C PRO A 1191 -56.75 24.90 -28.85
#